data_AF-W2KHC7-F1
#
_entry.id   AF-W2KHC7-F1
#
_cell.length_a   1.000
_cell.length_b   1.000
_cell.length_c   1.000
_cell.angle_alpha   90.00
_cell.angle_beta   90.00
_cell.angle_gamma   90.00
#
_symmetry.space_group_name_H-M   'P 1'
#
loop_
_entity.id
_entity.type
_entity.pdbx_description
1 polymer ?
#
loop_
_entity_poly.entity_id
_entity_poly.type
_entity_poly.pdbx_seq_one_letter_code
_entity_poly.pdbx_strand_id
1 'polypeptide(L)'
;MSAGRSWFAMLLLATIAMVASASSLWDHRQLSTQEIHQRLLTEQAAMVDDTATCDEMLENSFLAGPLKSLPAFGGFRTCVNANIFDLYPAIASSPKCDLSTLLSLVDGDSNDLPAFMEVFKNLLGGVMSSNISSVDLKTTLSVWSTNTTKLNGFCNIMNTKAGPCIETLLPALIALFESDAVCCHELNGYLEVLKLLVPAGQTLEQILIDILNGLHQTMCTTANSDGEVCAAHLSSYLSEAISPEESSLLGAIIFRAGVPLYAVAEKDVCSSLERTSLASGLANSASIPYYAASCCASGLSMFLQSLDAVMIHLSGNSLAELFTLITGRQHAATQFATLYPTIQSCAFESTCTSPNFTLSVSNTSSNATTPWPSRDAVASKTRSPTNVTCKLVKLCDTNNVCSEVCEAGTASIDPWVADAIVYQNEVSYKETLCYTQLPATHNSVITQARGYGNRDQLFNAMLNASNPDSYMRTSNQFLSLTDQLNLGTRFLELDVHYFASALHDAHCSNFGVSLINSLSKDMVISLKSVLEASGEDSTVEWTSDLVGCLPSLSGIRAEEQRLHNESLIEIATWLSSHPNDFVVLFADIGDEVASFGQTDALLKLYANTFGDRLFSPADFESSGGDWNGFTLEDLIRQGKQVVLVTASEANSVMFYSREMCAGWVDIPRNATGLAGTFFGETMNAGKIVRAFESELHYATFGEGSFGGGNKTADTPAQPAKVNASSVPVFVDAGVNFVAPDGLDGATMAAMVWSWAENEPDVSTSTAVMLSGADGRWHGVADSLSISHVACVSSSNRSTWKVVAKGSNCPDGFATGAPRLAVENVALLTVLRLEAGAATAQLDVDLSSISTGQVTQLDVNVPALPVAV
;
A
#
# COMPACT_ATOMS: atom_id res chain seq x y z
N MET A 1 -16.15 1.97 -11.78
CA MET A 1 -16.79 2.84 -10.77
C MET A 1 -15.66 3.50 -10.00
N SER A 2 -15.07 4.56 -10.55
CA SER A 2 -13.67 4.94 -10.28
C SER A 2 -13.49 6.43 -9.95
N ALA A 3 -14.42 7.04 -9.21
CA ALA A 3 -14.32 8.47 -8.85
C ALA A 3 -14.73 8.78 -7.41
N GLY A 4 -14.88 7.75 -6.56
CA GLY A 4 -15.60 7.88 -5.29
C GLY A 4 -14.78 7.73 -4.02
N ARG A 5 -13.43 7.79 -4.02
CA ARG A 5 -12.64 7.32 -2.84
C ARG A 5 -11.49 8.22 -2.32
N SER A 6 -11.39 9.47 -2.75
CA SER A 6 -10.21 10.33 -2.51
C SER A 6 -10.44 11.66 -1.77
N TRP A 7 -11.39 11.75 -0.83
CA TRP A 7 -12.02 13.06 -0.55
C TRP A 7 -12.15 13.56 0.89
N PHE A 8 -11.65 12.87 1.92
CA PHE A 8 -12.09 13.21 3.28
C PHE A 8 -11.48 14.49 3.91
N ALA A 9 -10.20 14.80 3.65
CA ALA A 9 -9.58 16.03 4.16
C ALA A 9 -10.16 17.32 3.51
N MET A 10 -10.61 17.22 2.25
CA MET A 10 -11.32 18.29 1.56
C MET A 10 -12.82 18.31 1.90
N LEU A 11 -13.40 17.18 2.32
CA LEU A 11 -14.83 17.05 2.57
C LEU A 11 -15.30 17.98 3.66
N LEU A 12 -14.54 18.16 4.74
CA LEU A 12 -15.00 18.94 5.89
C LEU A 12 -15.04 20.46 5.59
N LEU A 13 -14.12 20.93 4.74
CA LEU A 13 -14.16 22.26 4.14
C LEU A 13 -15.24 22.39 3.06
N ALA A 14 -15.41 21.35 2.23
CA ALA A 14 -16.41 21.30 1.15
C ALA A 14 -17.83 21.15 1.67
N THR A 15 -18.03 20.57 2.85
CA THR A 15 -19.33 20.45 3.49
C THR A 15 -19.77 21.79 4.04
N ILE A 16 -18.87 22.58 4.64
CA ILE A 16 -19.21 23.93 5.12
C ILE A 16 -19.40 24.90 3.95
N ALA A 17 -18.72 24.66 2.83
CA ALA A 17 -18.90 25.43 1.59
C ALA A 17 -20.12 25.02 0.77
N MET A 18 -20.36 23.75 0.48
CA MET A 18 -21.46 23.33 -0.39
C MET A 18 -22.84 23.38 0.27
N VAL A 19 -22.90 23.35 1.62
CA VAL A 19 -24.03 23.84 2.43
C VAL A 19 -24.57 25.11 1.78
N ALA A 20 -23.69 26.02 1.37
CA ALA A 20 -23.98 27.35 0.86
C ALA A 20 -24.48 27.54 -0.58
N SER A 21 -24.75 26.46 -1.29
CA SER A 21 -25.12 26.51 -2.72
C SER A 21 -26.60 26.27 -3.01
N ALA A 22 -27.48 26.29 -2.01
CA ALA A 22 -28.89 25.91 -2.16
C ALA A 22 -29.86 27.11 -2.16
N SER A 23 -29.72 28.02 -3.11
CA SER A 23 -30.58 29.21 -3.18
C SER A 23 -31.95 28.98 -3.86
N SER A 24 -32.58 27.80 -3.79
CA SER A 24 -33.83 27.59 -4.57
C SER A 24 -34.94 26.73 -3.97
N LEU A 25 -34.90 26.33 -2.70
CA LEU A 25 -35.93 25.41 -2.16
C LEU A 25 -36.44 25.70 -0.74
N TRP A 26 -36.35 26.95 -0.28
CA TRP A 26 -37.02 27.36 0.96
C TRP A 26 -38.40 27.92 0.66
N ASP A 27 -39.43 27.18 1.07
CA ASP A 27 -40.73 27.78 1.31
C ASP A 27 -40.60 28.72 2.53
N HIS A 28 -41.05 29.97 2.40
CA HIS A 28 -40.66 31.16 3.17
C HIS A 28 -41.06 31.18 4.67
N ARG A 29 -40.81 30.12 5.44
CA ARG A 29 -41.07 30.08 6.88
C ARG A 29 -39.79 29.78 7.66
N GLN A 30 -39.15 30.84 8.17
CA GLN A 30 -38.09 30.71 9.19
C GLN A 30 -38.69 30.04 10.43
N LEU A 31 -38.37 28.77 10.63
CA LEU A 31 -38.70 28.04 11.86
C LEU A 31 -37.84 28.57 13.00
N SER A 32 -38.42 28.72 14.20
CA SER A 32 -37.65 29.06 15.39
C SER A 32 -36.76 27.89 15.83
N THR A 33 -35.64 28.18 16.51
CA THR A 33 -34.72 27.18 17.07
C THR A 33 -35.44 26.12 17.93
N GLN A 34 -36.51 26.52 18.62
CA GLN A 34 -37.34 25.66 19.45
C GLN A 34 -38.26 24.74 18.63
N GLU A 35 -38.81 25.21 17.51
CA GLU A 35 -39.59 24.37 16.58
C GLU A 35 -38.70 23.35 15.86
N ILE A 36 -37.47 23.74 15.50
CA ILE A 36 -36.50 22.83 14.88
C ILE A 36 -36.12 21.72 15.87
N HIS A 37 -35.81 22.07 17.12
CA HIS A 37 -35.50 21.09 18.17
C HIS A 37 -36.65 20.09 18.38
N GLN A 38 -37.90 20.56 18.35
CA GLN A 38 -39.05 19.68 18.56
C GLN A 38 -39.34 18.75 17.37
N ARG A 39 -39.06 19.20 16.15
CA ARG A 39 -39.14 18.34 14.96
C ARG A 39 -38.01 17.32 14.95
N LEU A 40 -36.80 17.70 15.33
CA LEU A 40 -35.67 16.77 15.49
C LEU A 40 -35.98 15.65 16.50
N LEU A 41 -36.57 15.99 17.66
CA LEU A 41 -37.03 14.99 18.63
C LEU A 41 -38.10 14.04 18.07
N THR A 42 -38.98 14.55 17.19
CA THR A 42 -40.04 13.76 16.57
C THR A 42 -39.47 12.81 15.51
N GLU A 43 -38.51 13.26 14.70
CA GLU A 43 -37.81 12.42 13.73
C GLU A 43 -36.97 11.36 14.41
N GLN A 44 -36.18 11.72 15.44
CA GLN A 44 -35.37 10.76 16.17
C GLN A 44 -36.22 9.64 16.78
N ALA A 45 -37.42 9.96 17.28
CA ALA A 45 -38.36 8.96 17.80
C ALA A 45 -38.95 8.05 16.69
N ALA A 46 -39.07 8.55 15.46
CA ALA A 46 -39.54 7.78 14.30
C ALA A 46 -38.44 6.89 13.69
N MET A 47 -37.18 7.24 13.90
CA MET A 47 -35.99 6.52 13.40
C MET A 47 -35.54 5.36 14.29
N VAL A 48 -36.25 5.09 15.41
CA VAL A 48 -36.00 3.95 16.30
C VAL A 48 -36.43 2.60 15.67
N ASP A 49 -37.12 2.62 14.53
CA ASP A 49 -37.49 1.41 13.78
C ASP A 49 -36.33 0.97 12.86
N ASP A 50 -35.58 -0.04 13.30
CA ASP A 50 -34.29 -0.55 12.79
C ASP A 50 -34.37 -1.23 11.40
N THR A 51 -35.39 -0.88 10.59
CA THR A 51 -35.72 -1.54 9.31
C THR A 51 -35.57 -0.63 8.09
N ALA A 52 -35.48 0.69 8.27
CA ALA A 52 -35.28 1.63 7.16
C ALA A 52 -33.80 1.72 6.75
N THR A 53 -33.54 1.77 5.45
CA THR A 53 -32.19 2.03 4.92
C THR A 53 -31.78 3.49 5.13
N CYS A 54 -30.47 3.76 5.15
CA CYS A 54 -29.92 5.11 5.31
C CYS A 54 -30.44 6.12 4.28
N ASP A 55 -30.67 5.69 3.04
CA ASP A 55 -31.23 6.52 1.98
C ASP A 55 -32.72 6.82 2.23
N GLU A 56 -33.50 5.83 2.66
CA GLU A 56 -34.92 6.03 3.03
C GLU A 56 -35.08 6.97 4.24
N MET A 57 -34.17 6.90 5.20
CA MET A 57 -34.12 7.83 6.34
C MET A 57 -33.89 9.28 5.89
N LEU A 58 -33.01 9.49 4.90
CA LEU A 58 -32.75 10.81 4.33
C LEU A 58 -33.93 11.30 3.48
N GLU A 59 -34.53 10.47 2.63
CA GLU A 59 -35.64 10.86 1.76
C GLU A 59 -36.88 11.31 2.54
N ASN A 60 -37.14 10.68 3.69
CA ASN A 60 -38.29 10.97 4.54
C ASN A 60 -38.07 12.10 5.55
N SER A 61 -36.84 12.61 5.69
CA SER A 61 -36.54 13.69 6.65
C SER A 61 -37.02 15.06 6.17
N PHE A 62 -37.45 15.92 7.10
CA PHE A 62 -37.68 17.34 6.83
C PHE A 62 -36.38 18.09 6.49
N LEU A 63 -35.21 17.50 6.76
CA LEU A 63 -33.89 18.01 6.38
C LEU A 63 -33.41 17.52 5.01
N ALA A 64 -34.16 16.65 4.31
CA ALA A 64 -33.80 16.09 3.01
C ALA A 64 -33.46 17.17 1.97
N GLY A 65 -34.21 18.28 1.97
CA GLY A 65 -33.98 19.42 1.08
C GLY A 65 -32.62 20.09 1.34
N PRO A 66 -32.40 20.62 2.56
CA PRO A 66 -31.12 21.20 2.96
C PRO A 66 -29.91 20.27 2.78
N LEU A 67 -30.02 18.98 3.15
CA LEU A 67 -28.89 18.05 3.11
C LEU A 67 -28.49 17.61 1.69
N LYS A 68 -29.34 17.82 0.67
CA LYS A 68 -28.97 17.56 -0.74
C LYS A 68 -27.83 18.44 -1.24
N SER A 69 -27.54 19.56 -0.57
CA SER A 69 -26.42 20.44 -0.90
C SER A 69 -25.06 19.93 -0.39
N LEU A 70 -25.06 19.04 0.62
CA LEU A 70 -23.85 18.39 1.10
C LEU A 70 -23.30 17.40 0.06
N PRO A 71 -22.03 16.97 0.12
CA PRO A 71 -21.53 15.87 -0.69
C PRO A 71 -22.25 14.55 -0.37
N ALA A 72 -22.65 13.77 -1.38
CA ALA A 72 -23.19 12.41 -1.19
C ALA A 72 -22.10 11.36 -0.87
N PHE A 73 -20.84 11.77 -0.91
CA PHE A 73 -19.67 10.92 -0.72
C PHE A 73 -19.72 10.17 0.61
N GLY A 74 -19.40 8.87 0.60
CA GLY A 74 -19.29 8.06 1.80
C GLY A 74 -20.57 7.94 2.64
N GLY A 75 -21.74 8.29 2.09
CA GLY A 75 -22.95 8.42 2.88
C GLY A 75 -22.96 9.64 3.81
N PHE A 76 -22.16 10.68 3.57
CA PHE A 76 -22.09 11.86 4.45
C PHE A 76 -23.46 12.49 4.72
N ARG A 77 -24.31 12.63 3.69
CA ARG A 77 -25.68 13.16 3.82
C ARG A 77 -26.53 12.32 4.77
N THR A 78 -26.48 10.99 4.57
CA THR A 78 -27.31 10.05 5.32
C THR A 78 -26.80 9.91 6.75
N CYS A 79 -25.49 9.93 6.97
CA CYS A 79 -24.86 10.01 8.30
C CYS A 79 -25.25 11.28 9.07
N VAL A 80 -25.09 12.47 8.46
CA VAL A 80 -25.47 13.73 9.12
C VAL A 80 -26.96 13.76 9.42
N ASN A 81 -27.81 13.27 8.50
CA ASN A 81 -29.24 13.15 8.73
C ASN A 81 -29.57 12.27 9.93
N ALA A 82 -28.98 11.07 9.97
CA ALA A 82 -29.22 10.08 11.01
C ALA A 82 -28.77 10.55 12.41
N ASN A 83 -27.75 11.41 12.48
CA ASN A 83 -27.10 11.78 13.74
C ASN A 83 -27.11 13.30 14.00
N ILE A 84 -28.02 14.03 13.35
CA ILE A 84 -28.12 15.48 13.51
C ILE A 84 -28.39 15.88 14.97
N PHE A 85 -29.04 15.01 15.75
CA PHE A 85 -29.29 15.24 17.17
C PHE A 85 -28.00 15.23 17.99
N ASP A 86 -27.02 14.40 17.63
CA ASP A 86 -25.72 14.33 18.30
C ASP A 86 -24.82 15.52 17.94
N LEU A 87 -25.01 16.08 16.74
CA LEU A 87 -24.33 17.31 16.29
C LEU A 87 -24.98 18.58 16.85
N TYR A 88 -26.29 18.54 17.16
CA TYR A 88 -27.05 19.71 17.59
C TYR A 88 -26.50 20.41 18.84
N PRO A 89 -26.04 19.73 19.91
CA PRO A 89 -25.43 20.37 21.08
C PRO A 89 -24.22 21.24 20.73
N ALA A 90 -23.37 20.81 19.79
CA ALA A 90 -22.21 21.60 19.34
C ALA A 90 -22.65 22.91 18.68
N ILE A 91 -23.74 22.87 17.90
CA ILE A 91 -24.31 24.04 17.20
C ILE A 91 -25.05 24.96 18.17
N ALA A 92 -25.90 24.39 19.02
CA ALA A 92 -26.79 25.17 19.90
C ALA A 92 -26.04 25.88 21.03
N SER A 93 -24.89 25.32 21.46
CA SER A 93 -24.07 25.90 22.53
C SER A 93 -22.97 26.83 22.01
N SER A 94 -22.72 26.88 20.70
CA SER A 94 -21.61 27.66 20.15
C SER A 94 -21.99 29.14 20.00
N PRO A 95 -21.25 30.06 20.68
CA PRO A 95 -21.41 31.50 20.45
C PRO A 95 -20.73 31.95 19.14
N LYS A 96 -19.94 31.07 18.51
CA LYS A 96 -19.13 31.35 17.31
C LYS A 96 -19.82 30.87 16.02
N CYS A 97 -20.61 29.80 16.08
CA CYS A 97 -21.35 29.24 14.96
C CYS A 97 -22.68 28.67 15.44
N ASP A 98 -23.72 29.50 15.39
CA ASP A 98 -25.08 29.09 15.69
C ASP A 98 -25.80 28.58 14.43
N LEU A 99 -27.02 28.08 14.63
CA LEU A 99 -27.83 27.59 13.52
C LEU A 99 -28.12 28.69 12.49
N SER A 100 -28.29 29.95 12.91
CA SER A 100 -28.52 31.06 11.98
C SER A 100 -27.31 31.32 11.08
N THR A 101 -26.10 31.22 11.63
CA THR A 101 -24.84 31.36 10.88
C THR A 101 -24.70 30.23 9.86
N LEU A 102 -24.97 28.98 10.25
CA LEU A 102 -24.96 27.83 9.34
C LEU A 102 -25.99 27.97 8.23
N LEU A 103 -27.22 28.37 8.55
CA LEU A 103 -28.27 28.62 7.56
C LEU A 103 -27.90 29.79 6.63
N SER A 104 -27.26 30.85 7.15
CA SER A 104 -26.78 31.95 6.31
C SER A 104 -25.62 31.57 5.39
N LEU A 105 -24.86 30.52 5.75
CA LEU A 105 -23.97 29.86 4.81
C LEU A 105 -24.87 29.16 3.79
N VAL A 106 -25.84 28.31 4.19
CA VAL A 106 -26.73 27.56 3.26
C VAL A 106 -27.43 28.40 2.20
N ASP A 107 -28.09 29.46 2.64
CA ASP A 107 -29.19 30.09 1.91
C ASP A 107 -28.75 31.14 0.89
N GLY A 108 -27.47 31.50 0.87
CA GLY A 108 -26.99 32.54 -0.05
C GLY A 108 -27.05 33.97 0.51
N ASP A 109 -27.39 34.16 1.78
CA ASP A 109 -27.73 35.48 2.36
C ASP A 109 -26.56 36.48 2.47
N SER A 110 -25.35 36.13 2.00
CA SER A 110 -24.21 37.04 1.91
C SER A 110 -23.77 37.28 0.48
N ASN A 111 -23.55 38.55 0.13
CA ASN A 111 -22.97 38.96 -1.16
C ASN A 111 -21.57 38.33 -1.42
N ASP A 112 -20.87 37.93 -0.35
CA ASP A 112 -19.52 37.35 -0.43
C ASP A 112 -19.52 35.83 -0.63
N LEU A 113 -20.66 35.19 -0.45
CA LEU A 113 -20.74 33.73 -0.50
C LEU A 113 -20.51 33.15 -1.91
N PRO A 114 -21.00 33.75 -3.00
CA PRO A 114 -20.61 33.34 -4.35
C PRO A 114 -19.10 33.44 -4.58
N ALA A 115 -18.43 34.43 -3.99
CA ALA A 115 -16.99 34.59 -4.08
C ALA A 115 -16.25 33.48 -3.32
N PHE A 116 -16.69 33.19 -2.09
CA PHE A 116 -16.18 32.08 -1.31
C PHE A 116 -16.30 30.74 -2.07
N MET A 117 -17.46 30.47 -2.67
CA MET A 117 -17.69 29.25 -3.44
C MET A 117 -16.83 29.15 -4.69
N GLU A 118 -16.59 30.26 -5.38
CA GLU A 118 -15.73 30.30 -6.55
C GLU A 118 -14.27 30.00 -6.19
N VAL A 119 -13.75 30.65 -5.15
CA VAL A 119 -12.39 30.40 -4.65
C VAL A 119 -12.25 28.95 -4.18
N PHE A 120 -13.22 28.47 -3.41
CA PHE A 120 -13.25 27.10 -2.91
C PHE A 120 -13.27 26.04 -4.03
N LYS A 121 -14.09 26.27 -5.07
CA LYS A 121 -14.14 25.37 -6.25
C LYS A 121 -12.81 25.32 -6.99
N ASN A 122 -12.11 26.45 -7.12
CA ASN A 122 -10.80 26.52 -7.77
C ASN A 122 -9.70 25.89 -6.90
N LEU A 123 -9.74 26.08 -5.57
CA LEU A 123 -8.86 25.36 -4.63
C LEU A 123 -8.90 23.86 -4.87
N LEU A 124 -10.09 23.31 -5.10
CA LEU A 124 -10.32 21.88 -5.28
C LEU A 124 -10.59 21.47 -6.74
N GLY A 125 -10.18 22.29 -7.71
CA GLY A 125 -10.40 21.96 -9.11
C GLY A 125 -9.70 20.65 -9.49
N GLY A 126 -10.36 19.84 -10.31
CA GLY A 126 -9.94 18.48 -10.64
C GLY A 126 -10.37 17.39 -9.63
N VAL A 127 -10.85 17.79 -8.44
CA VAL A 127 -11.42 16.89 -7.43
C VAL A 127 -12.93 16.84 -7.61
N MET A 128 -13.62 17.98 -7.55
CA MET A 128 -15.09 18.07 -7.64
C MET A 128 -15.64 17.54 -8.99
N SER A 129 -16.59 16.60 -8.96
CA SER A 129 -17.07 15.81 -10.12
C SER A 129 -17.34 16.57 -11.43
N SER A 130 -17.13 15.82 -12.53
CA SER A 130 -17.17 16.08 -13.98
C SER A 130 -18.32 16.88 -14.64
N ASN A 131 -19.25 17.49 -13.90
CA ASN A 131 -20.35 18.29 -14.49
C ASN A 131 -20.10 19.80 -14.50
N ILE A 132 -18.89 20.23 -14.13
CA ILE A 132 -18.52 21.64 -14.11
C ILE A 132 -17.53 21.85 -15.25
N SER A 133 -17.90 22.69 -16.21
CA SER A 133 -17.04 23.13 -17.31
C SER A 133 -15.65 23.48 -16.79
N SER A 134 -14.60 22.98 -17.45
CA SER A 134 -13.19 23.26 -17.13
C SER A 134 -13.02 24.74 -16.77
N VAL A 135 -12.75 25.00 -15.49
CA VAL A 135 -12.50 26.37 -15.04
C VAL A 135 -11.12 26.74 -15.53
N ASP A 136 -11.02 27.79 -16.36
CA ASP A 136 -9.74 28.36 -16.76
C ASP A 136 -9.13 29.05 -15.53
N LEU A 137 -8.36 28.28 -14.75
CA LEU A 137 -7.75 28.74 -13.52
C LEU A 137 -6.77 29.89 -13.79
N LYS A 138 -6.04 29.83 -14.91
CA LYS A 138 -5.09 30.87 -15.31
C LYS A 138 -5.77 32.22 -15.51
N THR A 139 -6.85 32.25 -16.29
CA THR A 139 -7.63 33.48 -16.50
C THR A 139 -8.27 33.94 -15.19
N THR A 140 -8.78 33.02 -14.38
CA THR A 140 -9.39 33.32 -13.08
C THR A 140 -8.39 34.03 -12.14
N LEU A 141 -7.16 33.51 -12.03
CA LEU A 141 -6.10 34.10 -11.22
C LEU A 141 -5.64 35.47 -11.75
N SER A 142 -5.59 35.64 -13.07
CA SER A 142 -5.29 36.94 -13.68
C SER A 142 -6.36 38.00 -13.38
N VAL A 143 -7.63 37.59 -13.26
CA VAL A 143 -8.70 38.49 -12.82
C VAL A 143 -8.55 38.82 -11.34
N TRP A 144 -8.28 37.84 -10.49
CA TRP A 144 -8.15 38.05 -9.04
C TRP A 144 -6.93 38.90 -8.66
N SER A 145 -5.87 38.91 -9.48
CA SER A 145 -4.69 39.76 -9.25
C SER A 145 -4.97 41.26 -9.44
N THR A 146 -5.99 41.61 -10.21
CA THR A 146 -6.38 43.02 -10.47
C THR A 146 -7.70 43.41 -9.81
N ASN A 147 -8.53 42.43 -9.46
CA ASN A 147 -9.79 42.64 -8.75
C ASN A 147 -9.89 41.69 -7.54
N THR A 148 -9.53 42.22 -6.38
CA THR A 148 -9.50 41.47 -5.11
C THR A 148 -10.87 41.23 -4.49
N THR A 149 -11.98 41.68 -5.11
CA THR A 149 -13.34 41.50 -4.57
C THR A 149 -13.64 40.04 -4.24
N LYS A 150 -13.21 39.11 -5.10
CA LYS A 150 -13.43 37.67 -4.90
C LYS A 150 -12.62 37.10 -3.74
N LEU A 151 -11.35 37.48 -3.65
CA LEU A 151 -10.46 37.08 -2.57
C LEU A 151 -10.89 37.68 -1.23
N ASN A 152 -11.26 38.95 -1.21
CA ASN A 152 -11.79 39.64 -0.03
C ASN A 152 -13.11 39.01 0.44
N GLY A 153 -14.01 38.65 -0.48
CA GLY A 153 -15.25 37.94 -0.15
C GLY A 153 -14.97 36.56 0.47
N PHE A 154 -14.04 35.79 -0.11
CA PHE A 154 -13.58 34.52 0.47
C PHE A 154 -13.03 34.72 1.90
N CYS A 155 -12.13 35.69 2.09
CA CYS A 155 -11.53 35.99 3.38
C CYS A 155 -12.55 36.51 4.39
N ASN A 156 -13.54 37.31 3.98
CA ASN A 156 -14.60 37.77 4.87
C ASN A 156 -15.44 36.59 5.38
N ILE A 157 -15.84 35.68 4.49
CA ILE A 157 -16.59 34.47 4.87
C ILE A 157 -15.75 33.57 5.77
N MET A 158 -14.46 33.35 5.46
CA MET A 158 -13.56 32.57 6.34
C MET A 158 -13.42 33.18 7.73
N ASN A 159 -13.27 34.51 7.82
CA ASN A 159 -13.10 35.20 9.10
C ASN A 159 -14.37 35.27 9.94
N THR A 160 -15.54 35.41 9.31
CA THR A 160 -16.78 35.76 10.04
C THR A 160 -17.78 34.62 10.16
N LYS A 161 -17.71 33.60 9.29
CA LYS A 161 -18.70 32.52 9.22
C LYS A 161 -18.07 31.12 9.14
N ALA A 162 -17.33 30.84 8.07
CA ALA A 162 -16.83 29.49 7.78
C ALA A 162 -15.78 29.04 8.80
N GLY A 163 -14.77 29.85 9.12
CA GLY A 163 -13.77 29.54 10.15
C GLY A 163 -14.39 29.24 11.52
N PRO A 164 -15.24 30.13 12.08
CA PRO A 164 -15.97 29.88 13.31
C PRO A 164 -16.80 28.57 13.31
N CYS A 165 -17.42 28.24 12.17
CA CYS A 165 -18.20 27.01 12.02
C CYS A 165 -17.35 25.76 11.88
N ILE A 166 -16.21 25.83 11.18
CA ILE A 166 -15.24 24.73 11.11
C ILE A 166 -14.74 24.41 12.51
N GLU A 167 -14.30 25.42 13.27
CA GLU A 167 -13.81 25.26 14.64
C GLU A 167 -14.85 24.57 15.55
N THR A 168 -16.14 24.90 15.38
CA THR A 168 -17.23 24.32 16.18
C THR A 168 -17.57 22.88 15.76
N LEU A 169 -17.65 22.62 14.46
CA LEU A 169 -18.21 21.37 13.92
C LEU A 169 -17.18 20.27 13.73
N LEU A 170 -15.93 20.60 13.41
CA LEU A 170 -14.87 19.63 13.18
C LEU A 170 -14.71 18.61 14.32
N PRO A 171 -14.56 19.01 15.60
CA PRO A 171 -14.42 18.06 16.70
C PRO A 171 -15.67 17.16 16.87
N ALA A 172 -16.87 17.72 16.65
CA ALA A 172 -18.12 16.97 16.76
C ALA A 172 -18.27 15.94 15.63
N LEU A 173 -17.87 16.29 14.42
CA LEU A 173 -17.87 15.38 13.26
C LEU A 173 -16.82 14.27 13.42
N ILE A 174 -15.61 14.59 13.90
CA ILE A 174 -14.60 13.57 14.21
C ILE A 174 -15.19 12.58 15.23
N ALA A 175 -15.71 13.06 16.36
CA ALA A 175 -16.27 12.19 17.39
C ALA A 175 -17.44 11.33 16.88
N LEU A 176 -18.30 11.89 16.03
CA LEU A 176 -19.40 11.16 15.41
C LEU A 176 -18.89 10.02 14.53
N PHE A 177 -17.92 10.30 13.65
CA PHE A 177 -17.37 9.29 12.75
C PHE A 177 -16.56 8.24 13.50
N GLU A 178 -15.81 8.60 14.54
CA GLU A 178 -15.09 7.64 15.39
C GLU A 178 -16.01 6.64 16.08
N SER A 179 -17.23 7.06 16.42
CA SER A 179 -18.22 6.21 17.08
C SER A 179 -18.86 5.15 16.18
N ASP A 180 -18.54 5.16 14.87
CA ASP A 180 -19.18 4.34 13.84
C ASP A 180 -20.71 4.39 13.91
N ALA A 181 -21.23 5.62 14.05
CA ALA A 181 -22.65 5.87 14.22
C ALA A 181 -23.48 5.40 13.00
N VAL A 182 -24.80 5.27 13.19
CA VAL A 182 -25.73 4.80 12.16
C VAL A 182 -25.55 5.60 10.87
N CYS A 183 -25.42 4.90 9.74
CA CYS A 183 -25.16 5.47 8.41
C CYS A 183 -23.78 6.13 8.19
N CYS A 184 -22.83 6.02 9.13
CA CYS A 184 -21.52 6.66 9.05
C CYS A 184 -20.35 5.69 8.76
N HIS A 185 -20.62 4.39 8.52
CA HIS A 185 -19.59 3.36 8.42
C HIS A 185 -18.50 3.62 7.38
N GLU A 186 -18.87 4.08 6.18
CA GLU A 186 -17.86 4.42 5.16
C GLU A 186 -17.00 5.62 5.58
N LEU A 187 -17.60 6.61 6.27
CA LEU A 187 -16.91 7.79 6.81
C LEU A 187 -15.97 7.41 7.96
N ASN A 188 -16.35 6.44 8.80
CA ASN A 188 -15.47 5.87 9.81
C ASN A 188 -14.21 5.29 9.15
N GLY A 189 -14.35 4.48 8.10
CA GLY A 189 -13.21 3.95 7.35
C GLY A 189 -12.29 5.06 6.78
N TYR A 190 -12.87 6.11 6.20
CA TYR A 190 -12.07 7.25 5.73
C TYR A 190 -11.37 8.01 6.87
N LEU A 191 -12.03 8.16 8.02
CA LEU A 191 -11.43 8.78 9.20
C LEU A 191 -10.25 7.97 9.72
N GLU A 192 -10.35 6.63 9.75
CA GLU A 192 -9.26 5.75 10.14
C GLU A 192 -8.04 5.92 9.21
N VAL A 193 -8.24 6.09 7.91
CA VAL A 193 -7.14 6.45 6.98
C VAL A 193 -6.55 7.82 7.30
N LEU A 194 -7.38 8.82 7.62
CA LEU A 194 -6.86 10.15 7.99
C LEU A 194 -6.01 10.12 9.26
N LYS A 195 -6.26 9.18 10.17
CA LYS A 195 -5.43 9.01 11.37
C LYS A 195 -3.98 8.60 11.03
N LEU A 196 -3.74 8.02 9.85
CA LEU A 196 -2.38 7.76 9.36
C LEU A 196 -1.58 9.04 9.13
N LEU A 197 -2.25 10.18 8.93
CA LEU A 197 -1.60 11.48 8.73
C LEU A 197 -1.14 12.14 10.04
N VAL A 198 -1.47 11.57 11.21
CA VAL A 198 -1.37 12.23 12.51
C VAL A 198 -0.02 11.92 13.18
N PRO A 199 0.90 12.89 13.26
CA PRO A 199 2.18 12.71 13.94
C PRO A 199 2.01 12.31 15.41
N ALA A 200 2.97 11.54 15.91
CA ALA A 200 2.98 11.11 17.30
C ALA A 200 2.85 12.31 18.26
N GLY A 201 1.88 12.24 19.16
CA GLY A 201 1.60 13.29 20.15
C GLY A 201 0.69 14.44 19.65
N GLN A 202 0.18 14.35 18.43
CA GLN A 202 -0.83 15.28 17.90
C GLN A 202 -2.20 14.60 17.77
N THR A 203 -3.23 15.39 17.53
CA THR A 203 -4.60 14.91 17.23
C THR A 203 -4.92 15.17 15.76
N LEU A 204 -5.88 14.40 15.22
CA LEU A 204 -6.39 14.66 13.87
C LEU A 204 -6.97 16.07 13.74
N GLU A 205 -7.65 16.55 14.77
CA GLU A 205 -8.18 17.93 14.83
C GLU A 205 -7.05 18.97 14.69
N GLN A 206 -5.97 18.81 15.45
CA GLN A 206 -4.82 19.73 15.42
C GLN A 206 -4.21 19.80 14.02
N ILE A 207 -3.95 18.66 13.39
CA ILE A 207 -3.36 18.60 12.04
C ILE A 207 -4.26 19.28 11.00
N LEU A 208 -5.56 18.99 11.03
CA LEU A 208 -6.50 19.63 10.11
C LEU A 208 -6.52 21.14 10.34
N ILE A 209 -6.59 21.60 11.60
CA ILE A 209 -6.58 23.02 11.95
C ILE A 209 -5.30 23.72 11.50
N ASP A 210 -4.12 23.10 11.65
CA ASP A 210 -2.85 23.71 11.27
C ASP A 210 -2.71 23.88 9.75
N ILE A 211 -3.17 22.90 8.97
CA ILE A 211 -3.23 22.99 7.50
C ILE A 211 -4.19 24.11 7.09
N LEU A 212 -5.36 24.17 7.72
CA LEU A 212 -6.37 25.19 7.44
C LEU A 212 -5.92 26.60 7.80
N ASN A 213 -5.28 26.77 8.96
CA ASN A 213 -4.72 28.04 9.40
C ASN A 213 -3.61 28.51 8.46
N GLY A 214 -2.71 27.60 8.04
CA GLY A 214 -1.67 27.92 7.06
C GLY A 214 -2.24 28.39 5.73
N LEU A 215 -3.24 27.69 5.19
CA LEU A 215 -3.90 28.08 3.94
C LEU A 215 -4.65 29.42 4.11
N HIS A 216 -5.39 29.59 5.22
CA HIS A 216 -6.11 30.81 5.52
C HIS A 216 -5.16 32.00 5.63
N GLN A 217 -4.03 31.86 6.30
CA GLN A 217 -3.01 32.91 6.40
C GLN A 217 -2.35 33.19 5.05
N THR A 218 -2.06 32.17 4.25
CA THR A 218 -1.54 32.34 2.88
C THR A 218 -2.47 33.20 2.04
N MET A 219 -3.78 32.97 2.16
CA MET A 219 -4.76 33.66 1.32
C MET A 219 -5.22 35.02 1.86
N CYS A 220 -5.37 35.14 3.18
CA CYS A 220 -6.13 36.22 3.81
C CYS A 220 -5.31 37.17 4.68
N THR A 221 -3.99 36.99 4.74
CA THR A 221 -3.09 38.03 5.26
C THR A 221 -3.18 39.27 4.36
N THR A 222 -3.23 40.46 4.94
CA THR A 222 -3.23 41.72 4.18
C THR A 222 -1.83 42.34 4.15
N ALA A 223 -1.40 42.80 2.97
CA ALA A 223 -0.07 43.33 2.72
C ALA A 223 0.08 44.81 3.10
N ASN A 224 -1.03 45.53 3.24
CA ASN A 224 -1.04 46.97 3.52
C ASN A 224 -2.31 47.41 4.28
N SER A 225 -2.32 48.69 4.70
CA SER A 225 -3.45 49.31 5.39
C SER A 225 -4.71 49.45 4.54
N ASP A 226 -4.59 49.36 3.21
CA ASP A 226 -5.71 49.47 2.27
C ASP A 226 -6.48 48.15 2.14
N GLY A 227 -6.04 47.11 2.85
CA GLY A 227 -6.72 45.81 2.93
C GLY A 227 -6.46 44.92 1.72
N GLU A 228 -5.40 45.17 0.95
CA GLU A 228 -5.01 44.31 -0.15
C GLU A 228 -4.51 42.97 0.40
N VAL A 229 -5.14 41.88 -0.02
CA VAL A 229 -4.79 40.53 0.41
C VAL A 229 -3.56 40.00 -0.32
N CYS A 230 -2.67 39.33 0.41
CA CYS A 230 -1.47 38.66 -0.11
C CYS A 230 -1.76 37.69 -1.27
N ALA A 231 -2.96 37.09 -1.27
CA ALA A 231 -3.43 36.24 -2.37
C ALA A 231 -3.48 36.97 -3.72
N ALA A 232 -3.58 38.30 -3.77
CA ALA A 232 -3.60 39.06 -5.02
C ALA A 232 -2.25 38.98 -5.75
N HIS A 233 -1.14 39.24 -5.04
CA HIS A 233 0.21 39.10 -5.57
C HIS A 233 0.53 37.65 -5.95
N LEU A 234 0.12 36.71 -5.09
CA LEU A 234 0.25 35.28 -5.37
C LEU A 234 -0.53 34.87 -6.63
N SER A 235 -1.76 35.37 -6.80
CA SER A 235 -2.58 35.10 -7.99
C SER A 235 -1.94 35.65 -9.26
N SER A 236 -1.31 36.84 -9.18
CA SER A 236 -0.54 37.40 -10.30
C SER A 236 0.57 36.46 -10.72
N TYR A 237 1.41 36.05 -9.75
CA TYR A 237 2.51 35.12 -9.99
C TYR A 237 2.03 33.79 -10.56
N LEU A 238 1.04 33.17 -9.93
CA LEU A 238 0.51 31.88 -10.35
C LEU A 238 -0.10 31.95 -11.74
N SER A 239 -0.80 33.04 -12.10
CA SER A 239 -1.36 33.20 -13.45
C SER A 239 -0.29 33.19 -14.56
N GLU A 240 0.92 33.65 -14.25
CA GLU A 240 2.05 33.60 -15.18
C GLU A 240 2.72 32.22 -15.15
N ALA A 241 2.89 31.64 -13.96
CA ALA A 241 3.63 30.40 -13.72
C ALA A 241 2.89 29.12 -14.14
N ILE A 242 1.55 29.13 -14.19
CA ILE A 242 0.77 27.93 -14.54
C ILE A 242 0.45 27.82 -16.04
N SER A 243 0.26 26.58 -16.48
CA SER A 243 -0.25 26.27 -17.82
C SER A 243 -1.77 26.36 -17.89
N PRO A 244 -2.38 26.52 -19.08
CA PRO A 244 -3.84 26.51 -19.22
C PRO A 244 -4.53 25.18 -18.85
N GLU A 245 -3.77 24.07 -18.73
CA GLU A 245 -4.31 22.76 -18.31
C GLU A 245 -4.36 22.59 -16.78
N GLU A 246 -3.74 23.51 -16.04
CA GLU A 246 -3.75 23.52 -14.58
C GLU A 246 -5.18 23.79 -14.08
N SER A 247 -5.67 22.94 -13.19
CA SER A 247 -7.04 23.07 -12.68
C SER A 247 -7.13 23.20 -11.16
N SER A 248 -6.06 22.90 -10.41
CA SER A 248 -6.05 22.96 -8.95
C SER A 248 -5.27 24.17 -8.45
N LEU A 249 -5.95 25.13 -7.82
CA LEU A 249 -5.25 26.23 -7.13
C LEU A 249 -4.45 25.71 -5.93
N LEU A 250 -4.91 24.67 -5.25
CA LEU A 250 -4.15 24.05 -4.16
C LEU A 250 -2.82 23.47 -4.67
N GLY A 251 -2.84 22.73 -5.78
CA GLY A 251 -1.64 22.22 -6.43
C GLY A 251 -0.70 23.34 -6.88
N ALA A 252 -1.25 24.41 -7.45
CA ALA A 252 -0.48 25.59 -7.83
C ALA A 252 0.19 26.28 -6.63
N ILE A 253 -0.51 26.45 -5.51
CA ILE A 253 0.06 27.03 -4.27
C ILE A 253 1.18 26.14 -3.72
N ILE A 254 0.94 24.83 -3.59
CA ILE A 254 1.91 23.89 -3.01
C ILE A 254 3.16 23.79 -3.89
N PHE A 255 3.00 23.59 -5.20
CA PHE A 255 4.14 23.27 -6.05
C PHE A 255 4.72 24.48 -6.76
N ARG A 256 3.91 25.32 -7.41
CA ARG A 256 4.43 26.47 -8.18
C ARG A 256 4.94 27.58 -7.30
N ALA A 257 4.22 27.90 -6.24
CA ALA A 257 4.68 28.89 -5.27
C ALA A 257 5.58 28.30 -4.19
N GLY A 258 5.40 27.02 -3.83
CA GLY A 258 6.17 26.39 -2.75
C GLY A 258 7.53 25.84 -3.17
N VAL A 259 7.65 25.08 -4.27
CA VAL A 259 8.94 24.44 -4.68
C VAL A 259 10.10 25.44 -4.77
N PRO A 260 9.94 26.66 -5.33
CA PRO A 260 11.02 27.66 -5.32
C PRO A 260 11.58 27.98 -3.93
N LEU A 261 10.77 27.92 -2.87
CA LEU A 261 11.20 28.19 -1.50
C LEU A 261 12.08 27.08 -0.91
N TYR A 262 12.08 25.88 -1.49
CA TYR A 262 13.00 24.81 -1.10
C TYR A 262 14.34 24.88 -1.82
N ALA A 263 14.41 25.64 -2.91
CA ALA A 263 15.60 25.80 -3.73
C ALA A 263 16.33 27.14 -3.51
N VAL A 264 15.82 27.99 -2.61
CA VAL A 264 16.42 29.30 -2.33
C VAL A 264 17.64 29.18 -1.42
N ALA A 265 18.63 30.05 -1.63
CA ALA A 265 19.81 30.13 -0.80
C ALA A 265 19.46 30.67 0.60
N GLU A 266 19.74 29.90 1.65
CA GLU A 266 19.45 30.24 3.04
C GLU A 266 19.98 31.64 3.43
N LYS A 267 21.19 31.99 3.01
CA LYS A 267 21.85 33.26 3.36
C LYS A 267 21.15 34.48 2.78
N ASP A 268 20.43 34.32 1.68
CA ASP A 268 19.84 35.41 0.91
C ASP A 268 18.31 35.42 0.97
N VAL A 269 17.67 34.37 1.53
CA VAL A 269 16.22 34.14 1.47
C VAL A 269 15.38 35.36 1.87
N CYS A 270 15.69 36.01 3.00
CA CYS A 270 14.93 37.19 3.43
C CYS A 270 15.06 38.35 2.44
N SER A 271 16.26 38.61 1.93
CA SER A 271 16.49 39.69 0.95
C SER A 271 15.90 39.39 -0.42
N SER A 272 15.83 38.11 -0.79
CA SER A 272 15.28 37.63 -2.05
C SER A 272 13.76 37.69 -2.07
N LEU A 273 13.09 37.44 -0.94
CA LEU A 273 11.64 37.54 -0.82
C LEU A 273 11.12 38.98 -0.99
N GLU A 274 11.97 40.01 -0.86
CA GLU A 274 11.64 41.42 -1.18
C GLU A 274 11.73 41.74 -2.68
N ARG A 275 12.13 40.76 -3.51
CA ARG A 275 12.39 40.96 -4.94
C ARG A 275 11.56 40.00 -5.78
N THR A 276 11.51 40.24 -7.09
CA THR A 276 10.84 39.36 -8.05
C THR A 276 11.71 38.16 -8.47
N SER A 277 12.65 37.76 -7.62
CA SER A 277 13.47 36.56 -7.85
C SER A 277 14.18 36.08 -6.58
N LEU A 278 14.35 34.76 -6.50
CA LEU A 278 15.05 34.08 -5.41
C LEU A 278 16.47 33.73 -5.84
N ALA A 279 17.48 34.04 -5.01
CA ALA A 279 18.83 33.53 -5.23
C ALA A 279 18.80 32.01 -5.07
N SER A 280 19.26 31.26 -6.07
CA SER A 280 19.26 29.80 -6.02
C SER A 280 20.31 29.30 -5.02
N GLY A 281 19.88 28.37 -4.14
CA GLY A 281 20.75 27.55 -3.31
C GLY A 281 21.24 26.29 -4.02
N LEU A 282 20.67 25.96 -5.19
CA LEU A 282 21.07 24.80 -5.98
C LEU A 282 22.31 25.09 -6.84
N ALA A 283 22.48 26.33 -7.31
CA ALA A 283 23.65 26.74 -8.08
C ALA A 283 24.08 28.18 -7.78
N ASN A 284 25.40 28.42 -7.82
CA ASN A 284 25.97 29.74 -7.54
C ASN A 284 25.54 30.78 -8.59
N SER A 285 25.12 31.95 -8.11
CA SER A 285 24.76 33.13 -8.94
C SER A 285 23.58 32.92 -9.89
N ALA A 286 22.82 31.83 -9.75
CA ALA A 286 21.56 31.63 -10.46
C ALA A 286 20.38 32.26 -9.70
N SER A 287 19.30 32.53 -10.42
CA SER A 287 18.15 33.26 -9.88
C SER A 287 16.85 32.63 -10.38
N ILE A 288 15.98 32.24 -9.45
CA ILE A 288 14.70 31.59 -9.72
C ILE A 288 13.61 32.67 -9.80
N PRO A 289 12.84 32.76 -10.90
CA PRO A 289 11.71 33.70 -11.00
C PRO A 289 10.69 33.50 -9.88
N TYR A 290 10.34 34.59 -9.21
CA TYR A 290 9.37 34.58 -8.10
C TYR A 290 8.69 35.95 -7.99
N TYR A 291 7.79 36.10 -7.04
CA TYR A 291 7.19 37.40 -6.73
C TYR A 291 7.81 38.00 -5.47
N ALA A 292 7.73 39.32 -5.32
CA ALA A 292 8.14 40.01 -4.10
C ALA A 292 7.13 39.72 -2.98
N ALA A 293 7.23 38.52 -2.41
CA ALA A 293 6.31 38.02 -1.40
C ALA A 293 6.40 38.82 -0.09
N SER A 294 7.60 39.32 0.26
CA SER A 294 7.84 40.07 1.49
C SER A 294 7.21 39.36 2.70
N CYS A 295 6.54 40.09 3.60
CA CYS A 295 5.85 39.49 4.75
C CYS A 295 4.74 38.48 4.41
N CYS A 296 4.22 38.46 3.17
CA CYS A 296 3.23 37.47 2.73
C CYS A 296 3.79 36.04 2.65
N ALA A 297 5.12 35.88 2.57
CA ALA A 297 5.77 34.56 2.51
C ALA A 297 5.57 33.74 3.80
N SER A 298 5.32 34.40 4.93
CA SER A 298 5.17 33.74 6.24
C SER A 298 3.96 32.79 6.27
N GLY A 299 2.82 33.20 5.70
CA GLY A 299 1.63 32.37 5.60
C GLY A 299 1.87 31.08 4.79
N LEU A 300 2.49 31.22 3.61
CA LEU A 300 2.85 30.09 2.75
C LEU A 300 3.87 29.18 3.44
N SER A 301 4.84 29.75 4.15
CA SER A 301 5.82 28.98 4.92
C SER A 301 5.18 28.16 6.02
N MET A 302 4.20 28.69 6.76
CA MET A 302 3.47 27.94 7.79
C MET A 302 2.61 26.83 7.16
N PHE A 303 1.96 27.10 6.03
CA PHE A 303 1.19 26.10 5.30
C PHE A 303 2.07 24.92 4.85
N LEU A 304 3.21 25.20 4.22
CA LEU A 304 4.15 24.19 3.77
C LEU A 304 4.75 23.40 4.94
N GLN A 305 5.04 24.06 6.07
CA GLN A 305 5.52 23.41 7.28
C GLN A 305 4.51 22.38 7.83
N SER A 306 3.22 22.71 7.84
CA SER A 306 2.17 21.76 8.26
C SER A 306 2.08 20.55 7.33
N LEU A 307 2.20 20.75 6.02
CA LEU A 307 2.23 19.65 5.05
C LEU A 307 3.48 18.78 5.21
N ASP A 308 4.64 19.41 5.43
CA ASP A 308 5.91 18.72 5.62
C ASP A 308 5.91 17.85 6.88
N ALA A 309 5.29 18.31 7.97
CA ALA A 309 5.11 17.52 9.19
C ALA A 309 4.31 16.23 8.93
N VAL A 310 3.26 16.30 8.10
CA VAL A 310 2.48 15.11 7.67
C VAL A 310 3.34 14.19 6.80
N MET A 311 4.10 14.74 5.85
CA MET A 311 4.97 13.97 4.97
C MET A 311 6.07 13.22 5.73
N ILE A 312 6.72 13.88 6.69
CA ILE A 312 7.73 13.26 7.57
C ILE A 312 7.09 12.15 8.40
N HIS A 313 5.87 12.34 8.89
CA HIS A 313 5.18 11.31 9.67
C HIS A 313 4.80 10.08 8.83
N LEU A 314 4.33 10.27 7.60
CA LEU A 314 3.93 9.17 6.72
C LEU A 314 5.14 8.41 6.16
N SER A 315 6.09 9.14 5.58
CA SER A 315 7.15 8.56 4.75
C SER A 315 8.52 8.54 5.43
N GLY A 316 8.68 9.29 6.52
CA GLY A 316 9.98 9.54 7.13
C GLY A 316 10.83 10.58 6.43
N ASN A 317 10.49 10.98 5.20
CA ASN A 317 11.16 12.03 4.45
C ASN A 317 10.38 13.36 4.53
N SER A 318 11.11 14.47 4.64
CA SER A 318 10.60 15.81 4.36
C SER A 318 10.43 16.04 2.85
N LEU A 319 9.63 17.02 2.46
CA LEU A 319 9.45 17.45 1.08
C LEU A 319 10.78 17.87 0.42
N ALA A 320 11.69 18.50 1.17
CA ALA A 320 13.02 18.85 0.66
C ALA A 320 13.86 17.60 0.33
N GLU A 321 13.84 16.59 1.21
CA GLU A 321 14.50 15.31 0.96
C GLU A 321 13.87 14.60 -0.24
N LEU A 322 12.54 14.56 -0.31
CA LEU A 322 11.82 13.98 -1.45
C LEU A 322 12.18 14.67 -2.77
N PHE A 323 12.22 16.01 -2.82
CA PHE A 323 12.64 16.73 -4.02
C PHE A 323 14.09 16.44 -4.39
N THR A 324 14.97 16.28 -3.40
CA THR A 324 16.37 15.87 -3.63
C THR A 324 16.44 14.47 -4.24
N LEU A 325 15.62 13.52 -3.76
CA LEU A 325 15.56 12.15 -4.30
C LEU A 325 14.96 12.11 -5.71
N ILE A 326 13.83 12.80 -5.92
CA ILE A 326 13.12 12.90 -7.21
C ILE A 326 14.01 13.51 -8.30
N THR A 327 14.90 14.42 -7.92
CA THR A 327 15.78 15.12 -8.86
C THR A 327 17.16 14.45 -9.00
N GLY A 328 17.38 13.28 -8.38
CA GLY A 328 18.66 12.57 -8.45
C GLY A 328 19.83 13.35 -7.84
N ARG A 329 19.59 14.16 -6.81
CA ARG A 329 20.57 15.08 -6.20
C ARG A 329 21.13 14.59 -4.86
N GLN A 330 20.94 13.34 -4.50
CA GLN A 330 21.41 12.77 -3.22
C GLN A 330 22.93 12.90 -3.05
N HIS A 331 23.67 12.90 -4.15
CA HIS A 331 25.13 13.04 -4.17
C HIS A 331 25.62 14.40 -4.68
N ALA A 332 24.69 15.34 -4.94
CA ALA A 332 25.05 16.68 -5.36
C ALA A 332 25.64 17.49 -4.18
N ALA A 333 26.52 18.45 -4.48
CA ALA A 333 27.08 19.35 -3.47
C ALA A 333 26.03 20.27 -2.82
N THR A 334 24.90 20.47 -3.52
CA THR A 334 23.77 21.32 -3.12
C THR A 334 22.47 20.54 -3.29
N GLN A 335 21.59 20.67 -2.32
CA GLN A 335 20.31 19.95 -2.22
C GLN A 335 19.19 20.93 -1.89
N PHE A 336 17.94 20.47 -2.02
CA PHE A 336 16.79 21.24 -1.54
C PHE A 336 16.82 21.32 -0.02
N ALA A 337 16.32 22.40 0.56
CA ALA A 337 16.35 22.65 2.00
C ALA A 337 15.00 23.16 2.53
N THR A 338 14.67 22.80 3.77
CA THR A 338 13.54 23.38 4.50
C THR A 338 13.99 24.64 5.22
N LEU A 339 13.36 25.78 4.93
CA LEU A 339 13.75 27.09 5.46
C LEU A 339 12.64 27.80 6.23
N TYR A 340 11.64 27.04 6.72
CA TYR A 340 10.47 27.63 7.36
C TYR A 340 10.79 28.55 8.54
N PRO A 341 11.64 28.16 9.52
CA PRO A 341 11.96 29.02 10.64
C PRO A 341 12.69 30.30 10.20
N THR A 342 13.57 30.19 9.20
CA THR A 342 14.29 31.32 8.64
C THR A 342 13.33 32.31 7.99
N ILE A 343 12.41 31.83 7.13
CA ILE A 343 11.40 32.66 6.45
C ILE A 343 10.49 33.36 7.47
N GLN A 344 10.03 32.63 8.49
CA GLN A 344 9.17 33.18 9.54
C GLN A 344 9.87 34.22 10.42
N SER A 345 11.21 34.18 10.51
CA SER A 345 12.02 35.14 11.26
C SER A 345 12.47 36.36 10.46
N CYS A 346 12.21 36.40 9.14
CA CYS A 346 12.64 37.50 8.29
C CYS A 346 12.02 38.83 8.73
N ALA A 347 12.85 39.88 8.79
CA ALA A 347 12.41 41.25 9.02
C ALA A 347 12.22 41.96 7.67
N PHE A 348 10.96 42.10 7.26
CA PHE A 348 10.57 42.72 5.99
C PHE A 348 10.35 44.24 6.13
N GLU A 349 10.50 44.96 5.03
CA GLU A 349 10.16 46.39 4.96
C GLU A 349 8.64 46.61 5.06
N SER A 350 7.85 45.69 4.48
CA SER A 350 6.39 45.73 4.55
C SER A 350 5.87 45.10 5.85
N THR A 351 4.75 45.61 6.36
CA THR A 351 4.07 45.06 7.54
C THR A 351 2.75 44.44 7.12
N CYS A 352 2.64 43.12 7.32
CA CYS A 352 1.42 42.37 7.02
C CYS A 352 0.54 42.24 8.27
N THR A 353 -0.77 42.18 8.07
CA THR A 353 -1.73 41.88 9.15
C THR A 353 -2.32 40.49 8.95
N SER A 354 -2.25 39.66 9.99
CA SER A 354 -2.86 38.32 9.99
C SER A 354 -4.38 38.38 9.79
N PRO A 355 -5.01 37.30 9.30
CA PRO A 355 -6.47 37.22 9.22
C PRO A 355 -7.15 37.47 10.57
N ASN A 356 -8.35 38.04 10.54
CA ASN A 356 -9.12 38.38 11.74
C ASN A 356 -9.60 37.17 12.56
N PHE A 357 -9.52 35.96 11.98
CA PHE A 357 -9.86 34.70 12.65
C PHE A 357 -8.75 33.68 12.45
N THR A 358 -8.40 32.98 13.52
CA THR A 358 -7.49 31.81 13.50
C THR A 358 -8.22 30.70 14.22
N LEU A 359 -8.29 29.53 13.58
CA LEU A 359 -8.92 28.36 14.18
C LEU A 359 -8.10 27.89 15.38
N SER A 360 -8.79 27.49 16.44
CA SER A 360 -8.19 26.98 17.67
C SER A 360 -8.64 25.56 17.94
N VAL A 361 -7.72 24.74 18.45
CA VAL A 361 -8.03 23.35 18.83
C VAL A 361 -8.90 23.35 20.09
N SER A 362 -9.88 22.47 20.11
CA SER A 362 -10.84 22.35 21.20
C SER A 362 -10.18 21.94 22.52
N ASN A 363 -10.55 22.58 23.63
CA ASN A 363 -10.07 22.16 24.97
C ASN A 363 -10.54 20.74 25.37
N THR A 364 -11.53 20.18 24.67
CA THR A 364 -11.97 18.80 24.83
C THR A 364 -11.04 17.80 24.14
N SER A 365 -10.35 18.19 23.06
CA SER A 365 -9.38 17.33 22.38
C SER A 365 -7.99 17.37 23.00
N SER A 366 -7.65 18.42 23.77
CA SER A 366 -6.42 18.44 24.59
C SER A 366 -6.46 17.48 25.80
N ASN A 367 -7.66 17.01 26.19
CA ASN A 367 -7.84 15.88 27.11
C ASN A 367 -8.06 14.54 26.39
N ALA A 368 -8.27 14.56 25.07
CA ALA A 368 -8.22 13.38 24.22
C ALA A 368 -6.77 13.14 23.76
N THR A 369 -5.85 13.03 24.72
CA THR A 369 -4.92 11.91 24.60
C THR A 369 -5.82 10.68 24.59
N THR A 370 -6.21 10.19 23.41
CA THR A 370 -6.50 8.76 23.30
C THR A 370 -5.34 8.11 24.02
N PRO A 371 -5.58 7.40 25.14
CA PRO A 371 -4.51 6.64 25.75
C PRO A 371 -3.92 5.86 24.60
N TRP A 372 -2.60 5.97 24.39
CA TRP A 372 -1.92 5.04 23.48
C TRP A 372 -2.54 3.68 23.77
N PRO A 373 -3.09 2.99 22.75
CA PRO A 373 -3.69 1.69 22.94
C PRO A 373 -2.72 0.90 23.80
N SER A 374 -3.25 0.11 24.75
CA SER A 374 -2.37 -0.73 25.56
C SER A 374 -1.40 -1.44 24.62
N ARG A 375 -0.16 -1.68 25.06
CA ARG A 375 0.80 -2.45 24.25
C ARG A 375 0.15 -3.71 23.67
N ASP A 376 -0.78 -4.31 24.40
CA ASP A 376 -1.57 -5.47 23.99
C ASP A 376 -2.48 -5.19 22.76
N ALA A 377 -3.11 -4.02 22.67
CA ALA A 377 -3.93 -3.65 21.51
C ALA A 377 -3.09 -3.40 20.26
N VAL A 378 -1.92 -2.75 20.39
CA VAL A 378 -0.97 -2.61 19.28
C VAL A 378 -0.41 -3.98 18.88
N ALA A 379 0.01 -4.78 19.85
CA ALA A 379 0.53 -6.13 19.63
C ALA A 379 -0.51 -7.06 18.98
N SER A 380 -1.80 -6.90 19.28
CA SER A 380 -2.86 -7.68 18.61
C SER A 380 -3.02 -7.36 17.12
N LYS A 381 -2.54 -6.19 16.68
CA LYS A 381 -2.58 -5.73 15.28
C LYS A 381 -1.26 -5.95 14.55
N THR A 382 -0.15 -5.97 15.29
CA THR A 382 1.18 -6.27 14.75
C THR A 382 1.40 -7.77 14.72
N ARG A 383 1.28 -8.40 13.55
CA ARG A 383 1.54 -9.84 13.39
C ARG A 383 3.03 -10.13 13.54
N SER A 384 3.32 -11.30 14.11
CA SER A 384 4.66 -11.87 14.24
C SER A 384 4.65 -13.28 13.65
N PRO A 385 5.81 -13.82 13.22
CA PRO A 385 5.87 -15.17 12.68
C PRO A 385 5.47 -16.21 13.73
N THR A 386 4.65 -17.19 13.34
CA THR A 386 4.24 -18.30 14.21
C THR A 386 5.14 -19.52 13.99
N ASN A 387 5.49 -20.23 15.07
CA ASN A 387 6.34 -21.43 15.03
C ASN A 387 7.69 -21.21 14.33
N VAL A 388 8.29 -20.04 14.53
CA VAL A 388 9.65 -19.71 14.06
C VAL A 388 10.53 -19.44 15.27
N THR A 389 11.71 -20.06 15.29
CA THR A 389 12.80 -19.73 16.22
C THR A 389 13.92 -19.05 15.45
N CYS A 390 14.36 -17.89 15.91
CA CYS A 390 15.45 -17.14 15.27
C CYS A 390 16.23 -16.32 16.31
N LYS A 391 17.40 -15.82 15.92
CA LYS A 391 18.11 -14.82 16.72
C LYS A 391 17.47 -13.45 16.45
N LEU A 392 16.83 -12.87 17.45
CA LEU A 392 16.23 -11.54 17.33
C LEU A 392 17.31 -10.46 17.38
N VAL A 393 17.19 -9.48 16.48
CA VAL A 393 17.99 -8.27 16.44
C VAL A 393 17.09 -7.05 16.38
N LYS A 394 17.59 -5.94 16.93
CA LYS A 394 16.90 -4.65 16.86
C LYS A 394 17.31 -3.94 15.59
N LEU A 395 16.36 -3.71 14.70
CA LEU A 395 16.54 -2.95 13.47
C LEU A 395 15.89 -1.57 13.65
N CYS A 396 16.63 -0.50 13.36
CA CYS A 396 16.17 0.88 13.52
C CYS A 396 16.30 1.65 12.20
N ASP A 397 15.35 2.54 11.93
CA ASP A 397 15.45 3.51 10.84
C ASP A 397 16.26 4.76 11.26
N THR A 398 16.54 5.65 10.30
CA THR A 398 17.25 6.91 10.52
C THR A 398 16.50 7.86 11.49
N ASN A 399 15.19 7.67 11.67
CA ASN A 399 14.38 8.41 12.64
C ASN A 399 14.39 7.77 14.05
N ASN A 400 15.20 6.73 14.29
CA ASN A 400 15.29 5.96 15.53
C ASN A 400 14.00 5.20 15.90
N VAL A 401 13.14 4.93 14.94
CA VAL A 401 12.02 3.99 15.10
C VAL A 401 12.58 2.58 14.92
N CYS A 402 12.24 1.64 15.79
CA CYS A 402 12.85 0.32 15.78
C CYS A 402 11.86 -0.82 16.00
N SER A 403 12.18 -1.97 15.42
CA SER A 403 11.46 -3.24 15.56
C SER A 403 12.42 -4.37 15.92
N GLU A 404 11.90 -5.40 16.59
CA GLU A 404 12.64 -6.66 16.81
C GLU A 404 12.31 -7.62 15.67
N VAL A 405 13.35 -8.07 14.96
CA VAL A 405 13.22 -8.89 13.75
C VAL A 405 14.18 -10.06 13.80
N CYS A 406 13.92 -11.11 13.03
CA CYS A 406 14.87 -12.21 12.88
C CYS A 406 16.13 -11.73 12.14
N GLU A 407 17.31 -12.02 12.70
CA GLU A 407 18.57 -11.86 11.99
C GLU A 407 18.58 -12.79 10.77
N ALA A 408 18.93 -12.24 9.61
CA ALA A 408 18.90 -12.97 8.35
C ALA A 408 19.73 -14.26 8.41
N GLY A 409 19.13 -15.37 7.98
CA GLY A 409 19.75 -16.70 7.95
C GLY A 409 19.69 -17.47 9.27
N THR A 410 19.03 -16.93 10.32
CA THR A 410 18.92 -17.58 11.63
C THR A 410 17.55 -18.21 11.90
N ALA A 411 16.57 -18.00 11.01
CA ALA A 411 15.24 -18.54 11.21
C ALA A 411 15.22 -20.06 11.00
N SER A 412 14.46 -20.72 11.87
CA SER A 412 14.24 -22.16 11.86
C SER A 412 12.81 -22.46 12.25
N ILE A 413 12.28 -23.57 11.73
CA ILE A 413 10.95 -24.11 12.01
C ILE A 413 11.11 -25.51 12.61
N ASP A 414 9.99 -26.16 12.94
CA ASP A 414 10.03 -27.53 13.46
C ASP A 414 10.78 -28.48 12.49
N PRO A 415 11.74 -29.30 12.97
CA PRO A 415 12.59 -30.11 12.10
C PRO A 415 11.83 -31.03 11.15
N TRP A 416 10.74 -31.65 11.62
CA TRP A 416 9.93 -32.54 10.77
C TRP A 416 9.32 -31.80 9.57
N VAL A 417 8.96 -30.51 9.73
CA VAL A 417 8.44 -29.68 8.63
C VAL A 417 9.56 -29.41 7.64
N ALA A 418 10.72 -28.97 8.13
CA ALA A 418 11.88 -28.67 7.29
C ALA A 418 12.30 -29.90 6.46
N ASP A 419 12.43 -31.06 7.11
CA ASP A 419 12.82 -32.32 6.46
C ASP A 419 11.79 -32.76 5.42
N ALA A 420 10.49 -32.65 5.74
CA ALA A 420 9.43 -33.01 4.81
C ALA A 420 9.39 -32.07 3.59
N ILE A 421 9.61 -30.77 3.78
CA ILE A 421 9.65 -29.80 2.68
C ILE A 421 10.87 -30.02 1.79
N VAL A 422 12.05 -30.29 2.37
CA VAL A 422 13.25 -30.64 1.60
C VAL A 422 12.99 -31.86 0.73
N TYR A 423 12.44 -32.93 1.31
CA TYR A 423 12.06 -34.12 0.55
C TYR A 423 11.06 -33.81 -0.57
N GLN A 424 10.03 -33.01 -0.28
CA GLN A 424 9.03 -32.60 -1.26
C GLN A 424 9.66 -31.83 -2.42
N ASN A 425 10.58 -30.91 -2.16
CA ASN A 425 11.29 -30.18 -3.20
C ASN A 425 12.13 -31.12 -4.09
N GLU A 426 12.87 -32.06 -3.49
CA GLU A 426 13.67 -33.03 -4.22
C GLU A 426 12.84 -33.94 -5.14
N VAL A 427 11.66 -34.38 -4.69
CA VAL A 427 10.77 -35.18 -5.55
C VAL A 427 10.08 -34.33 -6.63
N SER A 428 9.75 -33.07 -6.33
CA SER A 428 9.20 -32.11 -7.29
C SER A 428 10.20 -31.77 -8.40
N TYR A 429 11.52 -31.81 -8.14
CA TYR A 429 12.53 -31.56 -9.17
C TYR A 429 12.59 -32.61 -10.28
N LYS A 430 11.98 -33.78 -10.07
CA LYS A 430 11.85 -34.85 -11.08
C LYS A 430 10.74 -34.55 -12.10
N GLU A 431 10.01 -33.45 -11.92
CA GLU A 431 9.00 -32.96 -12.85
C GLU A 431 9.53 -31.74 -13.63
N THR A 432 8.80 -31.37 -14.67
CA THR A 432 9.08 -30.15 -15.45
C THR A 432 8.52 -28.94 -14.69
N LEU A 433 9.00 -27.74 -15.04
CA LEU A 433 8.49 -26.50 -14.45
C LEU A 433 6.96 -26.36 -14.57
N CYS A 434 6.36 -26.94 -15.61
CA CYS A 434 4.93 -26.83 -15.89
C CYS A 434 4.04 -27.69 -14.98
N TYR A 435 4.62 -28.64 -14.25
CA TYR A 435 3.88 -29.60 -13.41
C TYR A 435 4.37 -29.62 -11.96
N THR A 436 5.51 -29.00 -11.67
CA THR A 436 6.06 -28.95 -10.31
C THR A 436 5.14 -28.24 -9.32
N GLN A 437 5.21 -28.63 -8.05
CA GLN A 437 4.62 -27.92 -6.92
C GLN A 437 5.74 -27.53 -5.95
N LEU A 438 5.92 -26.23 -5.71
CA LEU A 438 6.97 -25.68 -4.89
C LEU A 438 6.42 -24.61 -3.94
N PRO A 439 6.88 -24.57 -2.66
CA PRO A 439 6.64 -23.44 -1.78
C PRO A 439 7.12 -22.13 -2.40
N ALA A 440 6.30 -21.09 -2.26
CA ALA A 440 6.51 -19.79 -2.88
C ALA A 440 6.26 -18.66 -1.87
N THR A 441 6.63 -17.43 -2.21
CA THR A 441 6.28 -16.22 -1.46
C THR A 441 5.98 -15.06 -2.40
N HIS A 442 4.94 -14.29 -2.08
CA HIS A 442 4.57 -13.06 -2.78
C HIS A 442 5.33 -11.87 -2.16
N ASN A 443 5.74 -10.91 -3.00
CA ASN A 443 6.54 -9.72 -2.63
C ASN A 443 7.65 -10.04 -1.63
N SER A 444 8.46 -11.05 -1.97
CA SER A 444 9.32 -11.80 -1.03
C SER A 444 10.34 -10.92 -0.31
N VAL A 445 10.76 -9.83 -0.94
CA VAL A 445 11.76 -8.89 -0.43
C VAL A 445 11.19 -7.79 0.46
N ILE A 446 9.87 -7.56 0.41
CA ILE A 446 9.18 -6.55 1.23
C ILE A 446 8.98 -7.13 2.64
N THR A 447 10.09 -7.22 3.39
CA THR A 447 10.18 -8.00 4.62
C THR A 447 10.63 -7.20 5.85
N GLN A 448 10.05 -7.51 7.01
CA GLN A 448 10.45 -6.92 8.29
C GLN A 448 11.94 -7.11 8.59
N ALA A 449 12.53 -8.25 8.22
CA ALA A 449 13.96 -8.50 8.39
C ALA A 449 14.87 -7.46 7.69
N ARG A 450 14.32 -6.67 6.75
CA ARG A 450 15.00 -5.59 6.03
C ARG A 450 14.40 -4.20 6.30
N GLY A 451 13.53 -4.09 7.31
CA GLY A 451 13.01 -2.82 7.81
C GLY A 451 11.61 -2.47 7.30
N TYR A 452 11.10 -3.08 6.24
CA TYR A 452 9.73 -2.83 5.78
C TYR A 452 8.74 -3.06 6.95
N GLY A 453 7.77 -2.17 7.12
CA GLY A 453 6.85 -2.22 8.27
C GLY A 453 7.39 -1.65 9.58
N ASN A 454 8.63 -1.14 9.64
CA ASN A 454 9.24 -0.68 10.90
C ASN A 454 8.55 0.54 11.56
N ARG A 455 7.59 1.19 10.88
CA ARG A 455 6.74 2.25 11.43
C ARG A 455 5.28 1.83 11.65
N ASP A 456 4.90 0.60 11.29
CA ASP A 456 3.51 0.12 11.39
C ASP A 456 2.95 0.24 12.81
N GLN A 457 3.78 0.04 13.82
CA GLN A 457 3.43 0.19 15.24
C GLN A 457 3.07 1.64 15.61
N LEU A 458 3.65 2.64 14.95
CA LEU A 458 3.30 4.06 15.19
C LEU A 458 1.87 4.34 14.72
N PHE A 459 1.52 3.81 13.54
CA PHE A 459 0.20 3.96 12.95
C PHE A 459 -0.84 3.10 13.70
N ASN A 460 -0.52 1.85 14.00
CA ASN A 460 -1.38 0.94 14.75
C ASN A 460 -1.73 1.45 16.16
N ALA A 461 -0.87 2.30 16.75
CA ALA A 461 -1.16 3.00 17.99
C ALA A 461 -2.24 4.09 17.86
N MET A 462 -2.53 4.59 16.66
CA MET A 462 -3.57 5.61 16.45
C MET A 462 -4.89 5.03 15.94
N LEU A 463 -4.87 3.81 15.40
CA LEU A 463 -6.01 3.14 14.79
C LEU A 463 -6.93 2.47 15.81
N ASN A 464 -8.23 2.41 15.50
CA ASN A 464 -9.28 1.92 16.39
C ASN A 464 -9.06 0.45 16.81
N ALA A 465 -8.67 0.23 18.08
CA ALA A 465 -8.36 -1.09 18.61
C ALA A 465 -9.51 -2.12 18.55
N SER A 466 -10.76 -1.65 18.58
CA SER A 466 -11.95 -2.50 18.56
C SER A 466 -12.36 -2.92 17.15
N ASN A 467 -11.84 -2.27 16.11
CA ASN A 467 -12.09 -2.62 14.71
C ASN A 467 -10.97 -3.57 14.23
N PRO A 468 -11.27 -4.87 13.98
CA PRO A 468 -10.26 -5.84 13.53
C PRO A 468 -9.73 -5.52 12.12
N ASP A 469 -10.48 -4.76 11.32
CA ASP A 469 -10.07 -4.32 10.00
C ASP A 469 -9.34 -2.97 10.06
N SER A 470 -9.14 -2.34 11.22
CA SER A 470 -8.37 -1.08 11.32
C SER A 470 -6.94 -1.33 11.79
N TYR A 471 -6.05 -1.62 10.85
CA TYR A 471 -4.62 -1.82 11.13
C TYR A 471 -3.73 -1.43 9.95
N MET A 472 -2.47 -1.17 10.26
CA MET A 472 -1.39 -0.94 9.30
C MET A 472 -0.53 -2.20 9.17
N ARG A 473 -0.31 -2.64 7.93
CA ARG A 473 0.69 -3.64 7.54
C ARG A 473 1.33 -3.21 6.23
N THR A 474 2.61 -2.86 6.28
CA THR A 474 3.38 -2.40 5.11
C THR A 474 4.54 -3.32 4.74
N SER A 475 4.65 -4.46 5.42
CA SER A 475 5.52 -5.58 5.07
C SER A 475 4.69 -6.79 4.61
N ASN A 476 5.05 -7.40 3.48
CA ASN A 476 4.46 -8.67 3.05
C ASN A 476 5.05 -9.86 3.82
N GLN A 477 6.35 -9.83 4.16
CA GLN A 477 7.04 -10.95 4.80
C GLN A 477 7.65 -10.58 6.17
N PHE A 478 7.88 -11.60 7.03
CA PHE A 478 8.62 -11.42 8.28
C PHE A 478 10.11 -11.69 8.14
N LEU A 479 10.44 -12.69 7.32
CA LEU A 479 11.75 -13.33 7.27
C LEU A 479 12.57 -12.83 6.08
N SER A 480 13.91 -12.87 6.18
CA SER A 480 14.79 -12.49 5.06
C SER A 480 14.63 -13.44 3.87
N LEU A 481 15.13 -13.06 2.68
CA LEU A 481 15.12 -13.95 1.51
C LEU A 481 15.92 -15.24 1.80
N THR A 482 17.05 -15.10 2.49
CA THR A 482 17.86 -16.25 2.95
C THR A 482 17.04 -17.19 3.84
N ASP A 483 16.28 -16.63 4.79
CA ASP A 483 15.44 -17.44 5.68
C ASP A 483 14.29 -18.11 4.92
N GLN A 484 13.61 -17.40 4.03
CA GLN A 484 12.55 -17.97 3.19
C GLN A 484 13.08 -19.17 2.37
N LEU A 485 14.26 -19.03 1.77
CA LEU A 485 14.94 -20.11 1.04
C LEU A 485 15.32 -21.28 1.97
N ASN A 486 15.85 -21.00 3.17
CA ASN A 486 16.17 -22.03 4.17
C ASN A 486 14.93 -22.80 4.64
N LEU A 487 13.78 -22.16 4.74
CA LEU A 487 12.52 -22.81 5.10
C LEU A 487 11.95 -23.69 3.97
N GLY A 488 12.42 -23.50 2.73
CA GLY A 488 12.08 -24.37 1.60
C GLY A 488 11.38 -23.68 0.44
N THR A 489 11.21 -22.35 0.49
CA THR A 489 10.71 -21.56 -0.65
C THR A 489 11.64 -21.70 -1.86
N ARG A 490 11.07 -21.88 -3.05
CA ARG A 490 11.80 -21.98 -4.33
C ARG A 490 11.22 -21.10 -5.45
N PHE A 491 10.16 -20.35 -5.15
CA PHE A 491 9.65 -19.27 -6.00
C PHE A 491 9.62 -17.99 -5.18
N LEU A 492 10.34 -16.96 -5.64
CA LEU A 492 10.40 -15.65 -4.99
C LEU A 492 9.93 -14.58 -5.98
N GLU A 493 9.14 -13.64 -5.48
CA GLU A 493 8.71 -12.45 -6.20
C GLU A 493 9.47 -11.22 -5.70
N LEU A 494 10.07 -10.48 -6.63
CA LEU A 494 10.83 -9.25 -6.36
C LEU A 494 10.25 -8.11 -7.19
N ASP A 495 9.81 -7.06 -6.50
CA ASP A 495 9.16 -5.89 -7.09
C ASP A 495 10.24 -4.83 -7.33
N VAL A 496 10.68 -4.68 -8.57
CA VAL A 496 11.79 -3.79 -8.91
C VAL A 496 11.31 -2.49 -9.52
N HIS A 497 11.75 -1.40 -8.90
CA HIS A 497 11.43 -0.05 -9.29
C HIS A 497 12.67 0.82 -9.41
N TYR A 498 12.60 1.87 -10.23
CA TYR A 498 13.68 2.85 -10.34
C TYR A 498 13.26 4.20 -9.79
N PHE A 499 13.86 4.57 -8.66
CA PHE A 499 13.70 5.86 -8.03
C PHE A 499 14.94 6.18 -7.20
N ALA A 500 15.07 7.44 -6.78
CA ALA A 500 16.25 7.89 -6.05
C ALA A 500 17.58 7.51 -6.74
N SER A 501 17.59 7.53 -8.08
CA SER A 501 18.74 7.19 -8.93
C SER A 501 19.33 5.80 -8.75
N ALA A 502 18.53 4.84 -8.28
CA ALA A 502 18.92 3.43 -8.19
C ALA A 502 17.73 2.49 -8.42
N LEU A 503 18.04 1.22 -8.69
CA LEU A 503 17.05 0.14 -8.72
C LEU A 503 16.84 -0.37 -7.30
N HIS A 504 15.60 -0.27 -6.82
CA HIS A 504 15.19 -0.67 -5.49
C HIS A 504 14.14 -1.79 -5.57
N ASP A 505 14.11 -2.61 -4.52
CA ASP A 505 12.99 -3.47 -4.22
C ASP A 505 11.94 -2.67 -3.44
N ALA A 506 10.74 -2.53 -3.97
CA ALA A 506 9.74 -1.66 -3.37
C ALA A 506 8.33 -2.00 -3.84
N HIS A 507 7.33 -1.72 -3.01
CA HIS A 507 5.94 -1.87 -3.43
C HIS A 507 5.36 -0.51 -3.83
N CYS A 508 5.29 -0.24 -5.14
CA CYS A 508 4.64 0.98 -5.65
C CYS A 508 3.26 0.67 -6.22
N SER A 509 2.36 1.65 -6.21
CA SER A 509 1.09 1.49 -6.90
C SER A 509 0.52 2.83 -7.34
N ASN A 510 -0.04 2.85 -8.54
CA ASN A 510 -0.94 3.91 -8.92
C ASN A 510 -2.28 3.73 -8.18
N PHE A 511 -2.54 4.59 -7.19
CA PHE A 511 -3.78 4.57 -6.41
C PHE A 511 -5.04 4.93 -7.24
N GLY A 512 -4.90 5.27 -8.53
CA GLY A 512 -6.02 5.60 -9.41
C GLY A 512 -6.74 6.90 -9.01
N VAL A 513 -6.07 7.75 -8.24
CA VAL A 513 -6.62 9.00 -7.71
C VAL A 513 -6.24 10.17 -8.64
N SER A 514 -7.24 10.75 -9.31
CA SER A 514 -7.04 11.88 -10.25
C SER A 514 -6.28 13.05 -9.63
N LEU A 515 -6.53 13.35 -8.36
CA LEU A 515 -5.83 14.41 -7.62
C LEU A 515 -4.33 14.10 -7.50
N ILE A 516 -3.95 12.87 -7.13
CA ILE A 516 -2.54 12.47 -6.99
C ILE A 516 -1.84 12.61 -8.34
N ASN A 517 -2.51 12.22 -9.43
CA ASN A 517 -1.96 12.35 -10.77
C ASN A 517 -1.77 13.83 -11.18
N SER A 518 -2.74 14.70 -10.86
CA SER A 518 -2.61 16.15 -11.10
C SER A 518 -1.46 16.75 -10.30
N LEU A 519 -1.47 16.54 -8.97
CA LEU A 519 -0.44 17.05 -8.06
C LEU A 519 0.97 16.55 -8.45
N SER A 520 1.09 15.29 -8.89
CA SER A 520 2.33 14.73 -9.40
C SER A 520 2.83 15.46 -10.65
N LYS A 521 1.93 15.75 -11.61
CA LYS A 521 2.27 16.51 -12.82
C LYS A 521 2.75 17.92 -12.44
N ASP A 522 2.06 18.59 -11.52
CA ASP A 522 2.36 19.97 -11.13
C ASP A 522 3.71 20.06 -10.39
N MET A 523 3.98 19.09 -9.51
CA MET A 523 5.26 18.92 -8.84
C MET A 523 6.40 18.76 -9.85
N VAL A 524 6.27 17.84 -10.81
CA VAL A 524 7.31 17.57 -11.82
C VAL A 524 7.61 18.81 -12.66
N ILE A 525 6.58 19.51 -13.14
CA ILE A 525 6.81 20.71 -13.95
C ILE A 525 7.47 21.80 -13.10
N SER A 526 7.08 21.94 -11.82
CA SER A 526 7.70 22.93 -10.93
C SER A 526 9.18 22.63 -10.66
N LEU A 527 9.52 21.36 -10.36
CA LEU A 527 10.90 20.94 -10.15
C LEU A 527 11.77 21.17 -11.39
N LYS A 528 11.27 20.81 -12.58
CA LYS A 528 11.96 21.09 -13.85
C LYS A 528 12.24 22.58 -14.04
N SER A 529 11.23 23.42 -13.80
CA SER A 529 11.36 24.87 -13.94
C SER A 529 12.39 25.47 -12.96
N VAL A 530 12.43 24.99 -11.72
CA VAL A 530 13.38 25.44 -10.71
C VAL A 530 14.82 24.98 -11.01
N LEU A 531 15.00 23.75 -11.49
CA LEU A 531 16.31 23.25 -11.93
C LEU A 531 16.83 24.04 -13.13
N GLU A 532 15.99 24.26 -14.16
CA GLU A 532 16.34 25.05 -15.35
C GLU A 532 16.72 26.48 -14.96
N ALA A 533 15.93 27.15 -14.11
CA ALA A 533 16.22 28.50 -13.63
C ALA A 533 17.48 28.56 -12.76
N SER A 534 17.83 27.45 -12.11
CA SER A 534 19.09 27.31 -11.36
C SER A 534 20.27 26.97 -12.28
N GLY A 535 20.07 26.68 -13.56
CA GLY A 535 21.14 26.24 -14.46
C GLY A 535 21.63 24.81 -14.20
N GLU A 536 20.80 23.99 -13.56
CA GLU A 536 21.08 22.58 -13.28
C GLU A 536 20.47 21.69 -14.37
N ASP A 537 21.22 20.67 -14.82
CA ASP A 537 20.81 19.72 -15.86
C ASP A 537 20.43 18.35 -15.25
N SER A 538 19.78 18.37 -14.08
CA SER A 538 19.33 17.15 -13.39
C SER A 538 18.04 16.60 -14.01
N THR A 539 17.92 15.29 -14.09
CA THR A 539 16.67 14.61 -14.47
C THR A 539 15.66 14.68 -13.32
N VAL A 540 14.38 14.71 -13.67
CA VAL A 540 13.28 14.56 -12.70
C VAL A 540 12.69 13.17 -12.92
N GLU A 541 13.04 12.25 -12.03
CA GLU A 541 12.72 10.81 -12.07
C GLU A 541 11.49 10.54 -11.20
N TRP A 542 10.33 11.04 -11.65
CA TRP A 542 9.07 10.90 -10.92
C TRP A 542 7.85 10.71 -11.82
N THR A 543 7.00 9.74 -11.46
CA THR A 543 5.63 9.56 -11.98
C THR A 543 4.69 9.24 -10.81
N SER A 544 3.38 9.32 -11.03
CA SER A 544 2.38 8.93 -10.02
C SER A 544 2.40 7.45 -9.67
N ASP A 545 3.02 6.61 -10.49
CA ASP A 545 3.08 5.16 -10.28
C ASP A 545 4.09 4.79 -9.18
N LEU A 546 5.03 5.70 -8.87
CA LEU A 546 6.02 5.56 -7.80
C LEU A 546 5.47 5.88 -6.40
N VAL A 547 4.21 6.30 -6.27
CA VAL A 547 3.62 6.51 -4.93
C VAL A 547 3.57 5.16 -4.20
N GLY A 548 4.04 5.14 -2.96
CA GLY A 548 4.32 3.91 -2.21
C GLY A 548 5.81 3.61 -2.10
N CYS A 549 6.59 4.08 -3.08
CA CYS A 549 8.04 3.93 -3.12
C CYS A 549 8.79 5.22 -2.76
N LEU A 550 8.37 6.31 -3.39
CA LEU A 550 8.83 7.66 -3.12
C LEU A 550 7.58 8.53 -3.16
N PRO A 551 7.27 9.42 -2.19
CA PRO A 551 7.41 9.06 -0.78
C PRO A 551 7.03 7.58 -0.51
N SER A 552 7.79 6.95 0.38
CA SER A 552 7.53 5.56 0.75
C SER A 552 6.29 5.44 1.62
N LEU A 553 5.48 4.42 1.36
CA LEU A 553 4.40 3.96 2.24
C LEU A 553 4.71 2.57 2.83
N SER A 554 5.97 2.15 2.76
CA SER A 554 6.45 0.83 3.19
C SER A 554 6.89 0.79 4.66
N GLY A 555 6.56 1.82 5.45
CA GLY A 555 6.95 1.93 6.85
C GLY A 555 8.45 2.21 7.08
N ILE A 556 9.18 2.64 6.05
CA ILE A 556 10.59 3.07 6.06
C ILE A 556 10.79 4.26 5.12
N ARG A 557 11.93 4.93 5.17
CA ARG A 557 12.25 6.02 4.22
C ARG A 557 12.47 5.47 2.82
N ALA A 558 12.25 6.31 1.81
CA ALA A 558 12.37 5.89 0.41
C ALA A 558 13.76 5.32 0.09
N GLU A 559 14.83 6.00 0.48
CA GLU A 559 16.22 5.59 0.26
C GLU A 559 16.68 4.41 1.13
N GLU A 560 15.91 4.05 2.16
CA GLU A 560 16.18 2.88 3.00
C GLU A 560 15.54 1.60 2.44
N GLN A 561 14.66 1.74 1.43
CA GLN A 561 14.18 0.58 0.69
C GLN A 561 15.36 -0.12 0.03
N ARG A 562 15.35 -1.45 0.09
CA ARG A 562 16.52 -2.26 -0.26
C ARG A 562 16.91 -2.05 -1.72
N LEU A 563 18.21 -2.00 -2.00
CA LEU A 563 18.69 -1.99 -3.37
C LEU A 563 18.46 -3.35 -4.00
N HIS A 564 17.93 -3.36 -5.23
CA HIS A 564 17.60 -4.61 -5.93
C HIS A 564 18.81 -5.54 -6.05
N ASN A 565 20.00 -4.97 -6.31
CA ASN A 565 21.26 -5.71 -6.34
C ASN A 565 21.55 -6.48 -5.04
N GLU A 566 21.27 -5.90 -3.88
CA GLU A 566 21.52 -6.55 -2.59
C GLU A 566 20.63 -7.78 -2.40
N SER A 567 19.41 -7.76 -2.92
CA SER A 567 18.50 -8.91 -2.89
C SER A 567 18.97 -10.02 -3.82
N LEU A 568 19.41 -9.67 -5.03
CA LEU A 568 19.97 -10.64 -5.97
C LEU A 568 21.26 -11.28 -5.44
N ILE A 569 22.14 -10.49 -4.83
CA ILE A 569 23.37 -10.99 -4.18
C ILE A 569 23.04 -11.93 -3.02
N GLU A 570 22.02 -11.62 -2.22
CA GLU A 570 21.57 -12.49 -1.13
C GLU A 570 21.16 -13.88 -1.66
N ILE A 571 20.34 -13.92 -2.71
CA ILE A 571 19.90 -15.17 -3.36
C ILE A 571 21.09 -15.91 -4.00
N ALA A 572 21.96 -15.21 -4.73
CA ALA A 572 23.13 -15.81 -5.37
C ALA A 572 24.13 -16.39 -4.37
N THR A 573 24.28 -15.73 -3.22
CA THR A 573 25.09 -16.22 -2.09
C THR A 573 24.51 -17.52 -1.54
N TRP A 574 23.20 -17.57 -1.31
CA TRP A 574 22.53 -18.78 -0.85
C TRP A 574 22.68 -19.94 -1.85
N LEU A 575 22.45 -19.69 -3.15
CA LEU A 575 22.63 -20.70 -4.21
C LEU A 575 24.06 -21.25 -4.30
N SER A 576 25.05 -20.47 -3.89
CA SER A 576 26.46 -20.90 -3.89
C SER A 576 26.75 -21.98 -2.85
N SER A 577 26.00 -22.02 -1.74
CA SER A 577 26.08 -23.09 -0.74
C SER A 577 25.07 -24.22 -0.98
N HIS A 578 24.17 -24.08 -1.96
CA HIS A 578 23.10 -25.04 -2.28
C HIS A 578 23.14 -25.43 -3.77
N PRO A 579 24.16 -26.17 -4.23
CA PRO A 579 24.36 -26.48 -5.66
C PRO A 579 23.29 -27.43 -6.25
N ASN A 580 22.53 -28.11 -5.41
CA ASN A 580 21.47 -29.04 -5.81
C ASN A 580 20.08 -28.41 -5.77
N ASP A 581 19.98 -27.10 -5.48
CA ASP A 581 18.72 -26.38 -5.42
C ASP A 581 18.47 -25.54 -6.68
N PHE A 582 17.21 -25.15 -6.84
CA PHE A 582 16.71 -24.38 -7.98
C PHE A 582 15.70 -23.32 -7.53
N VAL A 583 15.79 -22.11 -8.09
CA VAL A 583 14.91 -20.99 -7.74
C VAL A 583 14.27 -20.39 -9.00
N VAL A 584 12.97 -20.15 -8.94
CA VAL A 584 12.25 -19.30 -9.89
C VAL A 584 12.16 -17.90 -9.29
N LEU A 585 12.67 -16.89 -9.99
CA LEU A 585 12.54 -15.50 -9.59
C LEU A 585 11.55 -14.81 -10.51
N PHE A 586 10.45 -14.37 -9.95
CA PHE A 586 9.49 -13.51 -10.63
C PHE A 586 9.86 -12.05 -10.35
N ALA A 587 10.21 -11.33 -11.40
CA ALA A 587 10.49 -9.90 -11.37
C ALA A 587 9.22 -9.15 -11.80
N ASP A 588 8.55 -8.51 -10.85
CA ASP A 588 7.54 -7.51 -11.17
C ASP A 588 8.27 -6.18 -11.42
N ILE A 589 8.20 -5.68 -12.65
CA ILE A 589 9.03 -4.55 -13.09
C ILE A 589 8.12 -3.34 -13.25
N GLY A 590 8.39 -2.29 -12.48
CA GLY A 590 7.69 -1.01 -12.62
C GLY A 590 7.81 -0.43 -14.02
N ASP A 591 6.69 0.09 -14.55
CA ASP A 591 6.65 0.75 -15.87
C ASP A 591 7.70 1.88 -15.97
N GLU A 592 8.01 2.53 -14.84
CA GLU A 592 8.94 3.63 -14.80
C GLU A 592 10.39 3.21 -15.10
N VAL A 593 10.77 1.95 -14.83
CA VAL A 593 12.09 1.40 -15.16
C VAL A 593 12.37 1.54 -16.65
N ALA A 594 11.39 1.21 -17.48
CA ALA A 594 11.49 1.39 -18.93
C ALA A 594 11.41 2.89 -19.30
N SER A 595 10.50 3.64 -18.69
CA SER A 595 10.29 5.06 -18.99
C SER A 595 11.54 5.92 -18.72
N PHE A 596 12.34 5.53 -17.71
CA PHE A 596 13.58 6.18 -17.32
C PHE A 596 14.82 5.54 -17.94
N GLY A 597 14.65 4.59 -18.88
CA GLY A 597 15.74 4.01 -19.66
C GLY A 597 16.63 3.04 -18.88
N GLN A 598 16.13 2.42 -17.81
CA GLN A 598 16.90 1.59 -16.89
C GLN A 598 16.77 0.08 -17.15
N THR A 599 16.02 -0.33 -18.17
CA THR A 599 15.88 -1.74 -18.55
C THR A 599 17.23 -2.41 -18.80
N ASP A 600 18.13 -1.78 -19.57
CA ASP A 600 19.45 -2.35 -19.84
C ASP A 600 20.31 -2.51 -18.59
N ALA A 601 20.19 -1.58 -17.63
CA ALA A 601 20.90 -1.66 -16.36
C ALA A 601 20.38 -2.83 -15.51
N LEU A 602 19.05 -2.99 -15.47
CA LEU A 602 18.38 -4.11 -14.79
C LEU A 602 18.78 -5.46 -15.38
N LEU A 603 18.71 -5.64 -16.71
CA LEU A 603 19.06 -6.92 -17.34
C LEU A 603 20.54 -7.28 -17.14
N LYS A 604 21.44 -6.29 -17.19
CA LYS A 604 22.87 -6.48 -16.87
C LYS A 604 23.08 -6.93 -15.43
N LEU A 605 22.30 -6.38 -14.50
CA LEU A 605 22.37 -6.74 -13.10
C LEU A 605 22.07 -8.24 -12.90
N TYR A 606 20.96 -8.73 -13.45
CA TYR A 606 20.62 -10.16 -13.41
C TYR A 606 21.68 -11.04 -14.07
N ALA A 607 22.12 -10.68 -15.28
CA ALA A 607 23.14 -11.44 -16.01
C ALA A 607 24.47 -11.53 -15.23
N ASN A 608 24.91 -10.43 -14.63
CA ASN A 608 26.15 -10.39 -13.88
C ASN A 608 26.07 -11.15 -12.55
N THR A 609 24.93 -11.08 -11.85
CA THR A 609 24.79 -11.70 -10.53
C THR A 609 24.69 -13.21 -10.60
N PHE A 610 23.93 -13.75 -11.57
CA PHE A 610 23.71 -15.20 -11.66
C PHE A 610 24.59 -15.89 -12.70
N GLY A 611 25.06 -15.17 -13.73
CA GLY A 611 25.96 -15.71 -14.75
C GLY A 611 25.46 -17.02 -15.36
N ASP A 612 26.33 -18.03 -15.38
CA ASP A 612 26.04 -19.34 -15.96
C ASP A 612 24.92 -20.12 -15.24
N ARG A 613 24.54 -19.71 -14.01
CA ARG A 613 23.43 -20.34 -13.27
C ARG A 613 22.06 -20.03 -13.87
N LEU A 614 21.95 -19.01 -14.73
CA LEU A 614 20.71 -18.65 -15.41
C LEU A 614 20.36 -19.65 -16.50
N PHE A 615 19.14 -20.18 -16.47
CA PHE A 615 18.50 -20.76 -17.64
C PHE A 615 17.76 -19.64 -18.38
N SER A 616 18.33 -19.20 -19.51
CA SER A 616 17.84 -18.07 -20.31
C SER A 616 16.95 -18.51 -21.47
N PRO A 617 16.22 -17.57 -22.11
CA PRO A 617 15.49 -17.87 -23.36
C PRO A 617 16.37 -18.46 -24.47
N ALA A 618 17.66 -18.08 -24.55
CA ALA A 618 18.59 -18.68 -25.51
C ALA A 618 18.94 -20.15 -25.18
N ASP A 619 19.04 -20.49 -23.89
CA ASP A 619 19.23 -21.88 -23.45
C ASP A 619 17.99 -22.73 -23.76
N PHE A 620 16.80 -22.15 -23.60
CA PHE A 620 15.51 -22.80 -23.92
C PHE A 620 15.39 -23.15 -25.41
N GLU A 621 15.68 -22.20 -26.30
CA GLU A 621 15.69 -22.45 -27.75
C GLU A 621 16.74 -23.50 -28.14
N SER A 622 17.93 -23.44 -27.52
CA SER A 622 18.99 -24.44 -27.73
C SER A 622 18.60 -25.84 -27.25
N SER A 623 17.66 -25.93 -26.31
CA SER A 623 17.09 -27.17 -25.78
C SER A 623 15.87 -27.67 -26.57
N GLY A 624 15.51 -27.00 -27.67
CA GLY A 624 14.43 -27.39 -28.56
C GLY A 624 13.08 -26.69 -28.33
N GLY A 625 13.04 -25.70 -27.41
CA GLY A 625 11.86 -24.83 -27.25
C GLY A 625 10.63 -25.51 -26.64
N ASP A 626 10.81 -26.57 -25.85
CA ASP A 626 9.72 -27.27 -25.16
C ASP A 626 10.03 -27.42 -23.66
N TRP A 627 9.20 -26.81 -22.82
CA TRP A 627 9.33 -26.88 -21.35
C TRP A 627 9.13 -28.30 -20.81
N ASN A 628 8.55 -29.21 -21.60
CA ASN A 628 8.40 -30.61 -21.23
C ASN A 628 9.58 -31.49 -21.68
N GLY A 629 10.56 -30.91 -22.38
CA GLY A 629 11.74 -31.62 -22.86
C GLY A 629 12.78 -31.91 -21.78
N PHE A 630 12.67 -31.30 -20.60
CA PHE A 630 13.61 -31.43 -19.48
C PHE A 630 12.92 -31.25 -18.13
N THR A 631 13.48 -31.88 -17.10
CA THR A 631 13.06 -31.71 -15.70
C THR A 631 13.86 -30.60 -15.01
N LEU A 632 13.41 -30.14 -13.83
CA LEU A 632 14.21 -29.20 -13.03
C LEU A 632 15.54 -29.84 -12.58
N GLU A 633 15.54 -31.13 -12.27
CA GLU A 633 16.75 -31.88 -11.95
C GLU A 633 17.75 -31.91 -13.12
N ASP A 634 17.26 -31.98 -14.37
CA ASP A 634 18.13 -31.87 -15.55
C ASP A 634 18.80 -30.50 -15.66
N LEU A 635 18.09 -29.42 -15.30
CA LEU A 635 18.66 -28.08 -15.26
C LEU A 635 19.72 -27.95 -14.17
N ILE A 636 19.42 -28.41 -12.95
CA ILE A 636 20.36 -28.40 -11.82
C ILE A 636 21.64 -29.17 -12.18
N ARG A 637 21.51 -30.35 -12.79
CA ARG A 637 22.66 -31.16 -13.25
C ARG A 637 23.50 -30.46 -14.33
N GLN A 638 22.93 -29.50 -15.06
CA GLN A 638 23.64 -28.64 -16.02
C GLN A 638 24.24 -27.39 -15.38
N GLY A 639 24.12 -27.22 -14.05
CA GLY A 639 24.56 -26.03 -13.33
C GLY A 639 23.58 -24.85 -13.45
N LYS A 640 22.40 -25.08 -14.04
CA LYS A 640 21.33 -24.09 -14.18
C LYS A 640 20.44 -24.15 -12.94
N GLN A 641 20.41 -23.07 -12.16
CA GLN A 641 19.70 -23.02 -10.88
C GLN A 641 18.68 -21.90 -10.80
N VAL A 642 18.64 -20.99 -11.78
CA VAL A 642 17.76 -19.83 -11.75
C VAL A 642 16.99 -19.71 -13.05
N VAL A 643 15.67 -19.59 -12.95
CA VAL A 643 14.80 -19.14 -14.05
C VAL A 643 14.22 -17.79 -13.68
N LEU A 644 14.41 -16.80 -14.54
CA LEU A 644 13.84 -15.47 -14.36
C LEU A 644 12.54 -15.35 -15.15
N VAL A 645 11.49 -14.84 -14.49
CA VAL A 645 10.14 -14.67 -15.03
C VAL A 645 9.73 -13.22 -14.87
N THR A 646 8.98 -12.66 -15.80
CA THR A 646 8.41 -11.32 -15.68
C THR A 646 6.95 -11.27 -16.14
N ALA A 647 6.20 -10.30 -15.62
CA ALA A 647 4.87 -9.94 -16.10
C ALA A 647 4.90 -9.14 -17.42
N SER A 648 6.05 -8.54 -17.76
CA SER A 648 6.27 -7.78 -18.99
C SER A 648 6.72 -8.67 -20.15
N GLU A 649 6.95 -8.08 -21.33
CA GLU A 649 7.43 -8.82 -22.51
C GLU A 649 8.77 -9.53 -22.25
N ALA A 650 8.97 -10.67 -22.92
CA ALA A 650 10.18 -11.47 -22.80
C ALA A 650 11.43 -10.69 -23.27
N ASN A 651 12.58 -10.98 -22.67
CA ASN A 651 13.84 -10.31 -23.00
C ASN A 651 15.01 -11.31 -23.06
N SER A 652 16.24 -10.84 -23.10
CA SER A 652 17.41 -11.70 -23.27
C SER A 652 17.70 -12.63 -22.08
N VAL A 653 17.19 -12.33 -20.89
CA VAL A 653 17.46 -13.09 -19.65
C VAL A 653 16.21 -13.58 -18.93
N MET A 654 15.02 -13.03 -19.22
CA MET A 654 13.76 -13.40 -18.57
C MET A 654 12.71 -13.92 -19.55
N PHE A 655 11.90 -14.87 -19.07
CA PHE A 655 10.72 -15.35 -19.77
C PHE A 655 9.49 -14.50 -19.44
N TYR A 656 8.66 -14.23 -20.44
CA TYR A 656 7.33 -13.69 -20.20
C TYR A 656 6.43 -14.78 -19.62
N SER A 657 5.95 -14.57 -18.39
CA SER A 657 5.11 -15.51 -17.64
C SER A 657 3.98 -16.13 -18.48
N ARG A 658 3.27 -15.32 -19.28
CA ARG A 658 2.12 -15.80 -20.07
C ARG A 658 2.47 -16.73 -21.23
N GLU A 659 3.73 -16.74 -21.67
CA GLU A 659 4.22 -17.59 -22.77
C GLU A 659 4.95 -18.84 -22.24
N MET A 660 5.15 -18.95 -20.93
CA MET A 660 5.72 -20.15 -20.33
C MET A 660 4.71 -21.29 -20.33
N CYS A 661 5.19 -22.50 -20.59
CA CYS A 661 4.37 -23.71 -20.55
C CYS A 661 3.09 -23.58 -21.41
N ALA A 662 1.93 -24.03 -20.92
CA ALA A 662 0.63 -23.79 -21.56
C ALA A 662 -0.05 -22.48 -21.12
N GLY A 663 0.69 -21.59 -20.44
CA GLY A 663 0.24 -20.31 -19.91
C GLY A 663 0.40 -20.18 -18.39
N TRP A 664 -0.03 -19.03 -17.88
CA TRP A 664 0.07 -18.63 -16.47
C TRP A 664 -1.24 -18.06 -15.96
N VAL A 665 -1.65 -18.43 -14.75
CA VAL A 665 -2.81 -17.85 -14.04
C VAL A 665 -2.49 -17.64 -12.57
N ASP A 666 -2.90 -16.49 -12.04
CA ASP A 666 -2.92 -16.27 -10.58
C ASP A 666 -4.33 -16.45 -10.02
N ILE A 667 -4.42 -17.01 -8.82
CA ILE A 667 -5.65 -17.20 -8.04
C ILE A 667 -5.44 -16.66 -6.61
N PRO A 668 -6.49 -16.26 -5.88
CA PRO A 668 -7.91 -16.32 -6.23
C PRO A 668 -8.36 -15.14 -7.10
N ARG A 669 -9.06 -15.44 -8.21
CA ARG A 669 -9.75 -14.47 -9.08
C ARG A 669 -11.22 -14.88 -9.24
N ASN A 670 -12.06 -14.02 -9.84
CA ASN A 670 -13.49 -14.32 -10.04
C ASN A 670 -13.70 -15.72 -10.66
N ALA A 671 -14.37 -16.60 -9.92
CA ALA A 671 -14.61 -17.98 -10.34
C ALA A 671 -15.75 -18.03 -11.36
N THR A 672 -15.41 -17.97 -12.65
CA THR A 672 -16.29 -18.44 -13.72
C THR A 672 -15.62 -19.62 -14.41
N GLY A 673 -16.14 -20.83 -14.22
CA GLY A 673 -15.54 -22.01 -14.81
C GLY A 673 -16.44 -23.24 -14.80
N LEU A 674 -15.98 -24.28 -15.48
CA LEU A 674 -16.70 -25.55 -15.61
C LEU A 674 -16.74 -26.30 -14.26
N ALA A 675 -17.75 -27.13 -14.07
CA ALA A 675 -17.83 -28.00 -12.89
C ALA A 675 -16.57 -28.89 -12.78
N GLY A 676 -16.00 -28.98 -11.57
CA GLY A 676 -14.76 -29.74 -11.31
C GLY A 676 -13.46 -28.96 -11.51
N THR A 677 -13.52 -27.64 -11.73
CA THR A 677 -12.35 -26.75 -11.80
C THR A 677 -12.11 -26.02 -10.47
N PHE A 678 -10.86 -25.62 -10.20
CA PHE A 678 -10.48 -24.84 -9.02
C PHE A 678 -10.24 -23.38 -9.44
N PHE A 679 -11.08 -22.46 -8.97
CA PHE A 679 -11.15 -21.07 -9.47
C PHE A 679 -11.29 -20.95 -11.01
N GLY A 680 -11.94 -21.93 -11.64
CA GLY A 680 -12.11 -21.98 -13.10
C GLY A 680 -10.96 -22.63 -13.87
N GLU A 681 -9.90 -23.06 -13.17
CA GLU A 681 -8.72 -23.66 -13.78
C GLU A 681 -8.65 -25.18 -13.52
N THR A 682 -8.12 -25.91 -14.51
CA THR A 682 -7.76 -27.32 -14.37
C THR A 682 -6.31 -27.40 -13.88
N MET A 683 -6.11 -27.94 -12.68
CA MET A 683 -4.79 -28.07 -12.07
C MET A 683 -3.97 -29.19 -12.72
N ASN A 684 -2.64 -29.10 -12.60
CA ASN A 684 -1.69 -30.08 -13.13
C ASN A 684 -1.87 -30.39 -14.63
N ALA A 685 -2.25 -29.38 -15.42
CA ALA A 685 -2.56 -29.50 -16.85
C ALA A 685 -1.50 -28.85 -17.77
N GLY A 686 -0.28 -28.65 -17.26
CA GLY A 686 0.82 -28.02 -17.99
C GLY A 686 0.75 -26.50 -18.05
N LYS A 687 -0.23 -25.89 -17.37
CA LYS A 687 -0.31 -24.44 -17.12
C LYS A 687 0.26 -24.17 -15.73
N ILE A 688 1.01 -23.08 -15.57
CA ILE A 688 1.48 -22.63 -14.26
C ILE A 688 0.35 -21.89 -13.53
N VAL A 689 0.04 -22.32 -12.32
CA VAL A 689 -0.91 -21.66 -11.43
C VAL A 689 -0.19 -21.19 -10.17
N ARG A 690 -0.28 -19.89 -9.87
CA ARG A 690 0.21 -19.27 -8.64
C ARG A 690 -0.97 -18.86 -7.75
N ALA A 691 -0.91 -19.16 -6.47
CA ALA A 691 -1.89 -18.71 -5.49
C ALA A 691 -1.27 -17.70 -4.53
N PHE A 692 -1.80 -16.47 -4.49
CA PHE A 692 -1.36 -15.45 -3.52
C PHE A 692 -2.51 -14.53 -3.13
N GLU A 693 -2.38 -13.89 -1.98
CA GLU A 693 -3.21 -12.76 -1.57
C GLU A 693 -2.31 -11.79 -0.82
N SER A 694 -2.26 -10.54 -1.28
CA SER A 694 -1.53 -9.50 -0.57
C SER A 694 -2.16 -9.19 0.79
N GLU A 695 -1.32 -9.16 1.83
CA GLU A 695 -1.68 -8.76 3.18
C GLU A 695 -1.37 -7.29 3.48
N LEU A 696 -0.92 -6.51 2.49
CA LEU A 696 -0.73 -5.07 2.66
C LEU A 696 -2.05 -4.39 3.03
N HIS A 697 -2.00 -3.59 4.10
CA HIS A 697 -3.18 -3.03 4.73
C HIS A 697 -2.93 -1.61 5.25
N TYR A 698 -3.81 -0.69 4.88
CA TYR A 698 -3.71 0.73 5.21
C TYR A 698 -4.98 1.17 5.95
N ALA A 699 -4.91 1.18 7.28
CA ALA A 699 -6.05 1.42 8.16
C ALA A 699 -7.19 0.44 7.88
N THR A 700 -8.27 0.86 7.20
CA THR A 700 -9.43 0.01 6.84
C THR A 700 -9.42 -0.46 5.38
N PHE A 701 -8.33 -0.24 4.65
CA PHE A 701 -8.22 -0.57 3.24
C PHE A 701 -7.09 -1.59 2.99
N GLY A 702 -7.44 -2.80 2.58
CA GLY A 702 -6.48 -3.72 1.96
C GLY A 702 -6.11 -3.30 0.55
N GLU A 703 -4.99 -3.78 0.02
CA GLU A 703 -4.52 -3.46 -1.34
C GLU A 703 -5.60 -3.69 -2.43
N GLY A 704 -6.27 -4.84 -2.38
CA GLY A 704 -7.36 -5.18 -3.32
C GLY A 704 -8.56 -4.21 -3.27
N SER A 705 -8.73 -3.47 -2.18
CA SER A 705 -9.75 -2.43 -2.03
C SER A 705 -9.43 -1.17 -2.85
N PHE A 706 -8.16 -0.93 -3.21
CA PHE A 706 -7.77 0.16 -4.11
C PHE A 706 -7.99 -0.20 -5.59
N GLY A 707 -7.85 -1.48 -5.95
CA GLY A 707 -8.05 -2.00 -7.32
C GLY A 707 -9.51 -2.26 -7.74
N GLY A 708 -10.49 -2.12 -6.84
CA GLY A 708 -11.91 -2.23 -7.17
C GLY A 708 -12.42 -3.63 -7.54
N GLY A 709 -11.74 -4.69 -7.11
CA GLY A 709 -12.16 -6.07 -7.36
C GLY A 709 -13.15 -6.59 -6.32
N ASN A 710 -14.34 -7.02 -6.74
CA ASN A 710 -15.19 -7.87 -5.89
C ASN A 710 -14.55 -9.26 -5.81
N LYS A 711 -14.18 -9.73 -4.61
CA LYS A 711 -13.87 -11.14 -4.35
C LYS A 711 -15.19 -11.91 -4.30
N THR A 712 -15.46 -12.79 -5.27
CA THR A 712 -16.76 -13.51 -5.35
C THR A 712 -16.75 -14.93 -4.79
N ALA A 713 -15.58 -15.54 -4.58
CA ALA A 713 -15.46 -16.88 -4.02
C ALA A 713 -14.60 -16.84 -2.75
N ASP A 714 -15.26 -16.97 -1.60
CA ASP A 714 -14.64 -17.27 -0.32
C ASP A 714 -15.43 -18.42 0.32
N THR A 715 -15.03 -19.64 0.00
CA THR A 715 -15.67 -20.86 0.51
C THR A 715 -14.61 -21.81 1.05
N PRO A 716 -14.95 -22.77 1.92
CA PRO A 716 -13.98 -23.75 2.41
C PRO A 716 -13.26 -24.53 1.29
N ALA A 717 -13.89 -24.71 0.13
CA ALA A 717 -13.31 -25.41 -1.02
C ALA A 717 -12.56 -24.48 -1.99
N GLN A 718 -12.78 -23.17 -1.91
CA GLN A 718 -12.15 -22.13 -2.73
C GLN A 718 -11.99 -20.88 -1.85
N PRO A 719 -11.02 -20.90 -0.93
CA PRO A 719 -10.84 -19.83 0.04
C PRO A 719 -10.23 -18.59 -0.62
N ALA A 720 -10.66 -17.40 -0.21
CA ALA A 720 -10.16 -16.14 -0.76
C ALA A 720 -8.80 -15.73 -0.19
N LYS A 721 -8.42 -16.27 0.97
CA LYS A 721 -7.15 -15.97 1.64
C LYS A 721 -6.13 -17.08 1.44
N VAL A 722 -4.85 -16.73 1.38
CA VAL A 722 -3.74 -17.69 1.28
C VAL A 722 -2.93 -17.65 2.59
N ASN A 723 -3.36 -18.41 3.60
CA ASN A 723 -2.74 -18.48 4.92
C ASN A 723 -2.69 -19.93 5.44
N ALA A 724 -2.06 -20.18 6.59
CA ALA A 724 -1.88 -21.52 7.14
C ALA A 724 -3.17 -22.38 7.20
N SER A 725 -4.34 -21.77 7.40
CA SER A 725 -5.62 -22.53 7.46
C SER A 725 -6.17 -22.94 6.08
N SER A 726 -5.84 -22.20 5.03
CA SER A 726 -6.34 -22.40 3.68
C SER A 726 -5.31 -23.02 2.72
N VAL A 727 -4.01 -22.86 2.99
CA VAL A 727 -2.89 -23.43 2.22
C VAL A 727 -3.09 -24.92 1.86
N PRO A 728 -3.57 -25.81 2.76
CA PRO A 728 -3.77 -27.21 2.40
C PRO A 728 -4.72 -27.40 1.22
N VAL A 729 -5.74 -26.54 1.08
CA VAL A 729 -6.70 -26.58 -0.03
C VAL A 729 -6.02 -26.31 -1.37
N PHE A 730 -5.09 -25.34 -1.42
CA PHE A 730 -4.33 -25.02 -2.63
C PHE A 730 -3.29 -26.10 -2.96
N VAL A 731 -2.61 -26.62 -1.94
CA VAL A 731 -1.62 -27.69 -2.07
C VAL A 731 -2.28 -28.94 -2.63
N ASP A 732 -3.36 -29.41 -2.00
CA ASP A 732 -4.12 -30.59 -2.43
C ASP A 732 -4.73 -30.42 -3.83
N ALA A 733 -5.10 -29.20 -4.21
CA ALA A 733 -5.62 -28.91 -5.54
C ALA A 733 -4.56 -29.09 -6.64
N GLY A 734 -3.26 -29.03 -6.32
CA GLY A 734 -2.20 -29.13 -7.33
C GLY A 734 -1.68 -27.78 -7.83
N VAL A 735 -1.81 -26.70 -7.05
CA VAL A 735 -1.26 -25.37 -7.39
C VAL A 735 0.27 -25.45 -7.46
N ASN A 736 0.87 -24.90 -8.52
CA ASN A 736 2.32 -24.95 -8.74
C ASN A 736 3.08 -24.13 -7.70
N PHE A 737 2.65 -22.89 -7.47
CA PHE A 737 3.29 -21.96 -6.54
C PHE A 737 2.27 -21.43 -5.53
N VAL A 738 2.31 -21.91 -4.30
CA VAL A 738 1.49 -21.38 -3.19
C VAL A 738 2.33 -20.32 -2.50
N ALA A 739 2.01 -19.05 -2.76
CA ALA A 739 2.80 -17.86 -2.44
C ALA A 739 2.10 -16.97 -1.41
N PRO A 740 1.99 -17.40 -0.14
CA PRO A 740 1.42 -16.59 0.92
C PRO A 740 2.29 -15.38 1.25
N ASP A 741 1.64 -14.34 1.76
CA ASP A 741 2.27 -13.32 2.57
C ASP A 741 2.43 -13.80 4.02
N GLY A 742 3.47 -13.33 4.69
CA GLY A 742 3.77 -13.65 6.08
C GLY A 742 4.16 -15.12 6.27
N LEU A 743 5.09 -15.61 5.45
CA LEU A 743 5.63 -16.96 5.57
C LEU A 743 6.18 -17.20 6.98
N ASP A 744 5.73 -18.28 7.60
CA ASP A 744 6.13 -18.71 8.94
C ASP A 744 6.03 -20.24 9.09
N GLY A 745 6.36 -20.77 10.27
CA GLY A 745 6.37 -22.21 10.53
C GLY A 745 5.00 -22.86 10.43
N ALA A 746 3.93 -22.16 10.80
CA ALA A 746 2.56 -22.67 10.66
C ALA A 746 2.17 -22.81 9.18
N THR A 747 2.55 -21.82 8.37
CA THR A 747 2.28 -21.83 6.93
C THR A 747 3.12 -22.90 6.21
N MET A 748 4.40 -23.07 6.58
CA MET A 748 5.24 -24.14 6.06
C MET A 748 4.73 -25.53 6.45
N ALA A 749 4.27 -25.73 7.69
CA ALA A 749 3.67 -26.99 8.13
C ALA A 749 2.40 -27.33 7.31
N ALA A 750 1.60 -26.32 6.97
CA ALA A 750 0.42 -26.47 6.12
C ALA A 750 0.76 -26.83 4.67
N MET A 751 1.98 -26.53 4.18
CA MET A 751 2.47 -26.91 2.85
C MET A 751 2.97 -28.36 2.78
N VAL A 752 3.18 -29.02 3.91
CA VAL A 752 3.55 -30.44 3.92
C VAL A 752 2.34 -31.24 3.44
N TRP A 753 2.50 -32.07 2.42
CA TRP A 753 1.49 -33.02 1.92
C TRP A 753 1.92 -34.49 2.07
N SER A 754 3.21 -34.73 2.31
CA SER A 754 3.82 -36.06 2.36
C SER A 754 3.80 -36.68 3.76
N TRP A 755 4.88 -36.52 4.52
CA TRP A 755 5.14 -37.15 5.81
C TRP A 755 4.18 -36.71 6.91
N ALA A 756 3.87 -37.64 7.82
CA ALA A 756 3.29 -37.31 9.10
C ALA A 756 4.33 -36.66 10.01
N GLU A 757 3.87 -36.06 11.11
CA GLU A 757 4.73 -35.41 12.08
C GLU A 757 5.80 -36.38 12.62
N ASN A 758 7.07 -35.98 12.54
CA ASN A 758 8.25 -36.77 12.94
C ASN A 758 8.49 -38.08 12.15
N GLU A 759 7.92 -38.23 10.96
CA GLU A 759 8.15 -39.37 10.06
C GLU A 759 9.07 -38.99 8.87
N PRO A 760 9.83 -39.94 8.32
CA PRO A 760 9.99 -41.31 8.77
C PRO A 760 10.95 -41.41 9.97
N ASP A 761 10.70 -42.35 10.89
CA ASP A 761 11.77 -42.80 11.79
C ASP A 761 12.80 -43.62 10.98
N VAL A 762 13.78 -42.93 10.40
CA VAL A 762 14.84 -43.55 9.58
C VAL A 762 15.70 -44.56 10.34
N SER A 763 15.64 -44.58 11.69
CA SER A 763 16.40 -45.54 12.49
C SER A 763 15.74 -46.92 12.57
N THR A 764 14.42 -46.99 12.40
CA THR A 764 13.65 -48.23 12.53
C THR A 764 12.87 -48.60 11.27
N SER A 765 12.61 -47.64 10.38
CA SER A 765 11.79 -47.84 9.18
C SER A 765 12.51 -48.67 8.12
N THR A 766 11.80 -49.68 7.59
CA THR A 766 12.27 -50.51 6.48
C THR A 766 11.41 -50.39 5.24
N ALA A 767 10.24 -49.75 5.35
CA ALA A 767 9.35 -49.42 4.25
C ALA A 767 8.54 -48.15 4.57
N VAL A 768 7.89 -47.59 3.55
CA VAL A 768 7.03 -46.41 3.65
C VAL A 768 5.61 -46.77 3.24
N MET A 769 4.63 -46.21 3.95
CA MET A 769 3.22 -46.36 3.61
C MET A 769 2.49 -45.02 3.55
N LEU A 770 1.51 -44.91 2.65
CA LEU A 770 0.42 -43.94 2.74
C LEU A 770 -0.67 -44.51 3.64
N SER A 771 -1.11 -43.75 4.64
CA SER A 771 -2.24 -44.09 5.51
C SER A 771 -3.54 -43.51 4.95
N GLY A 772 -4.54 -44.37 4.73
CA GLY A 772 -5.88 -43.96 4.30
C GLY A 772 -6.67 -43.20 5.38
N ALA A 773 -6.22 -43.26 6.64
CA ALA A 773 -6.88 -42.56 7.75
C ALA A 773 -6.62 -41.06 7.70
N ASP A 774 -5.36 -40.65 7.70
CA ASP A 774 -4.89 -39.26 7.77
C ASP A 774 -4.35 -38.71 6.44
N GLY A 775 -4.10 -39.58 5.44
CA GLY A 775 -3.56 -39.17 4.14
C GLY A 775 -2.06 -38.88 4.14
N ARG A 776 -1.36 -39.25 5.22
CA ARG A 776 0.06 -38.96 5.42
C ARG A 776 0.94 -40.19 5.23
N TRP A 777 2.23 -39.93 5.03
CA TRP A 777 3.24 -40.96 4.87
C TRP A 777 3.86 -41.31 6.22
N HIS A 778 4.03 -42.60 6.47
CA HIS A 778 4.58 -43.15 7.70
C HIS A 778 5.70 -44.13 7.37
N GLY A 779 6.79 -44.06 8.12
CA GLY A 779 7.80 -45.10 8.14
C GLY A 779 7.30 -46.32 8.92
N VAL A 780 7.58 -47.53 8.43
CA VAL A 780 7.22 -48.76 9.14
C VAL A 780 8.38 -49.73 9.22
N ALA A 781 8.59 -50.31 10.41
CA ALA A 781 9.65 -51.28 10.65
C ALA A 781 9.38 -52.65 10.00
N ASP A 782 8.10 -53.05 9.91
CA ASP A 782 7.70 -54.30 9.24
C ASP A 782 6.85 -54.01 8.00
N SER A 783 7.45 -54.15 6.82
CA SER A 783 6.75 -53.97 5.54
C SER A 783 5.56 -54.92 5.34
N LEU A 784 5.47 -56.04 6.08
CA LEU A 784 4.35 -56.98 6.02
C LEU A 784 3.09 -56.45 6.72
N SER A 785 3.24 -55.44 7.58
CA SER A 785 2.09 -54.75 8.21
C SER A 785 1.28 -53.91 7.22
N ILE A 786 1.84 -53.61 6.04
CA ILE A 786 1.19 -52.81 5.02
C ILE A 786 0.24 -53.69 4.19
N SER A 787 -1.03 -53.28 4.13
CA SER A 787 -2.10 -54.10 3.54
C SER A 787 -2.17 -54.07 2.01
N HIS A 788 -1.74 -52.98 1.39
CA HIS A 788 -1.83 -52.76 -0.06
C HIS A 788 -0.49 -52.27 -0.64
N VAL A 789 -0.39 -52.23 -1.97
CA VAL A 789 0.72 -51.64 -2.73
C VAL A 789 0.15 -50.58 -3.66
N ALA A 790 0.77 -49.39 -3.68
CA ALA A 790 0.40 -48.31 -4.57
C ALA A 790 0.97 -48.53 -5.97
N CYS A 791 0.10 -48.44 -6.98
CA CYS A 791 0.44 -48.64 -8.38
C CYS A 791 0.11 -47.37 -9.18
N VAL A 792 1.14 -46.74 -9.77
CA VAL A 792 1.02 -45.55 -10.63
C VAL A 792 0.98 -45.94 -12.10
N SER A 793 0.14 -45.27 -12.89
CA SER A 793 0.10 -45.47 -14.34
C SER A 793 1.37 -44.96 -15.02
N SER A 794 1.87 -45.72 -16.00
CA SER A 794 3.02 -45.34 -16.81
C SER A 794 2.72 -44.23 -17.82
N SER A 795 1.45 -43.91 -18.09
CA SER A 795 1.03 -42.90 -19.09
C SER A 795 0.50 -41.60 -18.49
N ASN A 796 0.03 -41.64 -17.24
CA ASN A 796 -0.49 -40.47 -16.52
C ASN A 796 -0.34 -40.68 -15.02
N ARG A 797 0.59 -39.96 -14.40
CA ARG A 797 0.91 -40.13 -12.97
C ARG A 797 -0.20 -39.70 -12.01
N SER A 798 -1.23 -38.98 -12.46
CA SER A 798 -2.43 -38.70 -11.67
C SER A 798 -3.39 -39.89 -11.63
N THR A 799 -3.12 -40.98 -12.37
CA THR A 799 -3.93 -42.20 -12.37
C THR A 799 -3.29 -43.27 -11.51
N TRP A 800 -3.97 -43.62 -10.42
CA TRP A 800 -3.51 -44.60 -9.43
C TRP A 800 -4.45 -45.80 -9.32
N LYS A 801 -3.89 -46.91 -8.86
CA LYS A 801 -4.60 -48.12 -8.42
C LYS A 801 -3.95 -48.62 -7.14
N VAL A 802 -4.71 -49.33 -6.31
CA VAL A 802 -4.14 -50.10 -5.19
C VAL A 802 -4.40 -51.58 -5.39
N VAL A 803 -3.46 -52.41 -4.98
CA VAL A 803 -3.60 -53.88 -5.02
C VAL A 803 -3.25 -54.47 -3.66
N ALA A 804 -3.81 -55.62 -3.31
CA ALA A 804 -3.47 -56.30 -2.06
C ALA A 804 -1.97 -56.64 -2.01
N LYS A 805 -1.36 -56.52 -0.82
CA LYS A 805 0.05 -56.85 -0.58
C LYS A 805 0.41 -58.22 -1.15
N GLY A 806 1.52 -58.29 -1.88
CA GLY A 806 1.98 -59.51 -2.56
C GLY A 806 1.44 -59.72 -3.97
N SER A 807 0.53 -58.85 -4.44
CA SER A 807 0.08 -58.81 -5.84
C SER A 807 0.99 -57.92 -6.69
N ASN A 808 1.06 -58.19 -7.99
CA ASN A 808 1.73 -57.31 -8.94
C ASN A 808 0.80 -56.17 -9.39
N CYS A 809 1.39 -55.02 -9.74
CA CYS A 809 0.64 -53.95 -10.38
C CYS A 809 0.06 -54.41 -11.74
N PRO A 810 -1.14 -53.96 -12.11
CA PRO A 810 -1.75 -54.29 -13.41
C PRO A 810 -0.92 -53.81 -14.60
N ASP A 811 -1.15 -54.37 -15.79
CA ASP A 811 -0.50 -53.92 -17.03
C ASP A 811 -0.66 -52.40 -17.24
N GLY A 812 0.44 -51.74 -17.56
CA GLY A 812 0.50 -50.28 -17.71
C GLY A 812 0.63 -49.51 -16.39
N PHE A 813 0.78 -50.21 -15.26
CA PHE A 813 1.05 -49.63 -13.94
C PHE A 813 2.32 -50.23 -13.33
N ALA A 814 3.02 -49.45 -12.50
CA ALA A 814 4.19 -49.88 -11.74
C ALA A 814 4.05 -49.46 -10.28
N THR A 815 4.81 -50.11 -9.38
CA THR A 815 4.94 -49.62 -8.01
C THR A 815 5.49 -48.19 -8.02
N GLY A 816 4.99 -47.33 -7.15
CA GLY A 816 5.40 -45.94 -7.16
C GLY A 816 5.02 -45.20 -5.89
N ALA A 817 5.59 -44.01 -5.74
CA ALA A 817 5.21 -43.02 -4.74
C ALA A 817 4.75 -41.73 -5.44
N PRO A 818 3.80 -40.98 -4.84
CA PRO A 818 3.45 -39.65 -5.31
C PRO A 818 4.68 -38.73 -5.34
N ARG A 819 4.80 -37.91 -6.39
CA ARG A 819 5.82 -36.86 -6.49
C ARG A 819 5.28 -35.48 -6.17
N LEU A 820 3.96 -35.32 -6.23
CA LEU A 820 3.24 -34.07 -6.08
C LEU A 820 2.05 -34.29 -5.13
N ALA A 821 1.56 -33.21 -4.51
CA ALA A 821 0.40 -33.27 -3.63
C ALA A 821 -0.85 -33.78 -4.37
N VAL A 822 -1.06 -33.34 -5.61
CA VAL A 822 -2.18 -33.79 -6.45
C VAL A 822 -2.12 -35.31 -6.74
N GLU A 823 -0.92 -35.88 -6.86
CA GLU A 823 -0.75 -37.34 -6.98
C GLU A 823 -1.08 -38.04 -5.65
N ASN A 824 -0.70 -37.45 -4.51
CA ASN A 824 -1.01 -37.98 -3.18
C ASN A 824 -2.53 -38.01 -2.93
N VAL A 825 -3.23 -36.93 -3.29
CA VAL A 825 -4.70 -36.85 -3.21
C VAL A 825 -5.36 -37.88 -4.13
N ALA A 826 -4.86 -38.06 -5.35
CA ALA A 826 -5.39 -39.06 -6.29
C ALA A 826 -5.22 -40.49 -5.74
N LEU A 827 -4.03 -40.83 -5.23
CA LEU A 827 -3.78 -42.13 -4.60
C LEU A 827 -4.64 -42.34 -3.36
N LEU A 828 -4.74 -41.34 -2.47
CA LEU A 828 -5.54 -41.40 -1.26
C LEU A 828 -7.03 -41.62 -1.57
N THR A 829 -7.53 -40.97 -2.61
CA THR A 829 -8.91 -41.14 -3.09
C THR A 829 -9.16 -42.59 -3.49
N VAL A 830 -8.26 -43.17 -4.29
CA VAL A 830 -8.37 -44.58 -4.72
C VAL A 830 -8.26 -45.53 -3.53
N LEU A 831 -7.28 -45.33 -2.63
CA LEU A 831 -7.09 -46.15 -1.44
C LEU A 831 -8.34 -46.15 -0.53
N ARG A 832 -8.95 -44.97 -0.31
CA ARG A 832 -10.17 -44.85 0.50
C ARG A 832 -11.37 -45.51 -0.17
N LEU A 833 -11.51 -45.40 -1.48
CA LEU A 833 -12.59 -46.03 -2.23
C LEU A 833 -12.49 -47.56 -2.22
N GLU A 834 -11.27 -48.10 -2.36
CA GLU A 834 -11.07 -49.55 -2.50
C GLU A 834 -10.86 -50.27 -1.16
N ALA A 835 -10.31 -49.59 -0.15
CA ALA A 835 -9.90 -50.21 1.11
C ALA A 835 -10.16 -49.37 2.38
N GLY A 836 -10.84 -48.22 2.29
CA GLY A 836 -11.18 -47.39 3.44
C GLY A 836 -9.95 -46.79 4.13
N ALA A 837 -9.83 -46.96 5.45
CA ALA A 837 -8.71 -46.43 6.24
C ALA A 837 -7.45 -47.33 6.22
N ALA A 838 -7.32 -48.20 5.21
CA ALA A 838 -6.18 -49.10 5.05
C ALA A 838 -4.89 -48.36 4.65
N THR A 839 -3.79 -49.11 4.48
CA THR A 839 -2.46 -48.58 4.17
C THR A 839 -1.94 -49.11 2.83
N ALA A 840 -1.27 -48.26 2.05
CA ALA A 840 -0.65 -48.64 0.78
C ALA A 840 0.86 -48.41 0.83
N GLN A 841 1.63 -49.42 0.43
CA GLN A 841 3.09 -49.32 0.36
C GLN A 841 3.49 -48.39 -0.76
N LEU A 842 4.38 -47.45 -0.44
CA LEU A 842 4.99 -46.53 -1.39
C LEU A 842 6.39 -47.03 -1.78
N ASP A 843 6.76 -46.77 -3.04
CA ASP A 843 8.11 -47.03 -3.55
C ASP A 843 9.01 -45.83 -3.27
N VAL A 844 9.51 -45.75 -2.02
CA VAL A 844 10.39 -44.69 -1.53
C VAL A 844 11.70 -45.29 -1.08
N ASP A 845 12.80 -44.74 -1.56
CA ASP A 845 14.14 -45.11 -1.11
C ASP A 845 14.46 -44.39 0.21
N LEU A 846 14.37 -45.10 1.34
CA LEU A 846 14.72 -44.55 2.65
C LEU A 846 16.21 -44.24 2.79
N SER A 847 17.08 -44.79 1.93
CA SER A 847 18.52 -44.53 2.00
C SER A 847 18.92 -43.15 1.47
N SER A 848 18.06 -42.52 0.66
CA SER A 848 18.25 -41.14 0.20
C SER A 848 17.80 -40.11 1.23
N ILE A 849 17.01 -40.51 2.22
CA ILE A 849 16.58 -39.67 3.35
C ILE A 849 17.70 -39.70 4.39
N SER A 850 18.81 -39.02 4.11
CA SER A 850 19.93 -38.94 5.05
C SER A 850 19.49 -38.18 6.31
N THR A 851 19.95 -38.60 7.49
CA THR A 851 19.79 -37.91 8.78
C THR A 851 20.48 -36.54 8.73
N GLY A 852 19.83 -35.56 8.12
CA GLY A 852 20.28 -34.18 8.06
C GLY A 852 20.10 -33.54 9.43
N GLN A 853 21.05 -33.75 10.35
CA GLN A 853 21.34 -32.67 11.28
C GLN A 853 21.70 -31.47 10.39
N VAL A 854 20.78 -30.53 10.26
CA VAL A 854 21.07 -29.17 9.86
C VAL A 854 22.05 -28.66 10.90
N THR A 855 23.35 -28.91 10.69
CA THR A 855 24.38 -28.15 11.37
C THR A 855 24.12 -26.73 10.98
N GLN A 856 23.70 -25.91 11.96
CA GLN A 856 23.80 -24.46 11.92
C GLN A 856 25.08 -24.11 11.16
N LEU A 857 24.93 -23.69 9.91
CA LEU A 857 26.03 -23.13 9.15
C LEU A 857 26.30 -21.79 9.82
N ASP A 858 27.42 -21.70 10.53
CA ASP A 858 27.98 -20.45 11.03
C ASP A 858 28.23 -19.52 9.83
N VAL A 859 27.24 -18.70 9.48
CA VAL A 859 27.39 -17.62 8.49
C VAL A 859 28.04 -16.41 9.17
N ASN A 860 29.29 -16.57 9.61
CA ASN A 860 30.18 -15.44 9.89
C ASN A 860 31.05 -15.20 8.64
N VAL A 861 30.45 -14.62 7.60
CA VAL A 861 31.20 -14.02 6.49
C VAL A 861 31.28 -12.52 6.74
N PRO A 862 32.46 -11.90 6.82
CA PRO A 862 32.58 -10.45 7.02
C PRO A 862 31.96 -9.72 5.84
N ALA A 863 31.19 -8.66 6.12
CA ALA A 863 30.76 -7.69 5.13
C ALA A 863 31.97 -7.25 4.28
N LEU A 864 31.93 -7.55 2.97
CA LEU A 864 32.86 -6.95 2.03
C LEU A 864 32.61 -5.44 2.00
N PRO A 865 33.66 -4.61 1.94
CA PRO A 865 33.51 -3.17 1.99
C PRO A 865 32.75 -2.69 0.76
N VAL A 866 31.75 -1.84 1.00
CA VAL A 866 31.06 -1.01 0.01
C VAL A 866 32.13 -0.29 -0.81
N ALA A 867 32.30 -0.69 -2.07
CA ALA A 867 33.06 0.09 -3.02
C ALA A 867 32.17 1.27 -3.42
N VAL A 868 32.64 2.46 -3.05
CA VAL A 868 32.07 3.78 -3.38
C VAL A 868 31.99 3.98 -4.89
#